data_AF-L8GVS4-F1
#
_entry.id   AF-L8GVS4-F1
#
_cell.length_a   1.000
_cell.length_b   1.000
_cell.length_c   1.000
_cell.angle_alpha   90.00
_cell.angle_beta   90.00
_cell.angle_gamma   90.00
#
_symmetry.space_group_name_H-M   'P 1'
#
loop_
_entity.id
_entity.type
_entity.pdbx_description
1 polymer ?
#
loop_
_entity_poly.entity_id
_entity_poly.type
_entity_poly.pdbx_seq_one_letter_code
_entity_poly.pdbx_strand_id
1 'polypeptide(L)'
;MECERPKQADLALVERLLAATLPYAHRVVNVYLFGSRAHGLATPESDYDVMAVIESTDGSDDKPGSRLLDFESHNLSITVFHLTFFCSLVQENVVWVSTALFLPKECVWREDVRVPFELRKADLRRVVLGDVKQQRKKNKWKGDAKRGKKNYMHALRTLDYALQILRDGAITDLQAPNHYWPEISSNPSTRWEDYKRKYGPLFRELKDQVIALTEPLPIPADLRTPYSEGPRLATFAYIAAHGLRSLSRTNGRHQELNIDITRDETCPALVMLHADSFKALDHPVVKECSSGLLIEMSLENTPTTDNSVGQPTRLVCYPPAKMTDVRPSNLEEADALLGPGLLHSDARGGIHRGRVFKLMISDKARFVSLFHYDGQWRVCSSELADCSDAVLRVTVPMPSTATPRPETLEPNAGKKEECTFLEYLAFKSRTHYNYWEVMEETLIKPRQAFASFVNRARKVDPTNWEGTGQSLTGSGRAKRSATGSDHESEAKTLGDYFWEIWHERGYQLPEDTSLCYTFMVSVTAIDACEHLPSQDASSAGQALLSGARHLDGKLEDLPPIDHPWEGDHEESAGDARAAEDTGDTAAAPAAGNPKGAKYAWPPVLPPDHHSLYRVLLREGRRLDSSACSGFLVVDDDLRRAKIIAPAYAALARLKWFVGKEDTLRELLLEVIRSSDFPSIASFIKDFITSCAYWKKPTALCSLYRGISLVHS
;
A
#
# COMPACT_ATOMS: atom_id res chain seq x y z
N MET A 1 -43.82 20.89 -47.40
CA MET A 1 -43.27 20.09 -46.29
C MET A 1 -43.10 21.04 -45.13
N GLU A 2 -44.04 21.05 -44.20
CA GLU A 2 -43.81 21.73 -42.91
C GLU A 2 -42.71 20.95 -42.21
N CYS A 3 -41.56 21.59 -42.02
CA CYS A 3 -40.45 21.02 -41.27
C CYS A 3 -40.93 20.98 -39.81
N GLU A 4 -41.42 19.82 -39.37
CA GLU A 4 -41.80 19.60 -37.96
C GLU A 4 -40.66 20.11 -37.09
N ARG A 5 -40.95 21.10 -36.23
CA ARG A 5 -39.95 21.60 -35.30
C ARG A 5 -39.45 20.40 -34.48
N PRO A 6 -38.13 20.24 -34.31
CA PRO A 6 -37.60 19.14 -33.51
C PRO A 6 -38.25 19.20 -32.13
N LYS A 7 -38.91 18.09 -31.75
CA LYS A 7 -39.54 17.97 -30.43
C LYS A 7 -38.48 18.20 -29.36
N GLN A 8 -38.79 19.05 -28.39
CA GLN A 8 -37.94 19.26 -27.21
C GLN A 8 -37.68 17.90 -26.55
N ALA A 9 -36.41 17.57 -26.29
CA ALA A 9 -36.09 16.32 -25.61
C ALA A 9 -36.58 16.41 -24.15
N ASP A 10 -37.24 15.36 -23.72
CA ASP A 10 -37.76 15.18 -22.37
C ASP A 10 -37.40 13.79 -21.84
N LEU A 11 -37.71 13.55 -20.56
CA LEU A 11 -37.44 12.27 -19.91
C LEU A 11 -38.12 11.11 -20.64
N ALA A 12 -39.38 11.27 -21.08
CA ALA A 12 -40.14 10.21 -21.75
C ALA A 12 -39.51 9.80 -23.09
N LEU A 13 -38.97 10.75 -23.86
CA LEU A 13 -38.19 10.44 -25.06
C LEU A 13 -36.92 9.67 -24.70
N VAL A 14 -36.15 10.14 -23.71
CA VAL A 14 -34.91 9.48 -23.28
C VAL A 14 -35.16 8.05 -22.82
N GLU A 15 -36.17 7.82 -21.98
CA GLU A 15 -36.51 6.49 -21.47
C GLU A 15 -36.92 5.54 -22.60
N ARG A 16 -37.71 6.00 -23.59
CA ARG A 16 -38.05 5.19 -24.77
C ARG A 16 -36.83 4.84 -25.61
N LEU A 17 -35.93 5.80 -25.84
CA LEU A 17 -34.71 5.56 -26.63
C LEU A 17 -33.75 4.61 -25.91
N LEU A 18 -33.62 4.74 -24.58
CA LEU A 18 -32.86 3.80 -23.76
C LEU A 18 -33.48 2.40 -23.82
N ALA A 19 -34.81 2.28 -23.66
CA ALA A 19 -35.53 1.00 -23.75
C ALA A 19 -35.39 0.32 -25.11
N ALA A 20 -35.34 1.09 -26.19
CA ALA A 20 -35.14 0.55 -27.54
C ALA A 20 -33.69 0.10 -27.81
N THR A 21 -32.71 0.72 -27.13
CA THR A 21 -31.28 0.55 -27.44
C THR A 21 -30.55 -0.38 -26.46
N LEU A 22 -31.00 -0.42 -25.21
CA LEU A 22 -30.37 -1.16 -24.12
C LEU A 22 -31.34 -2.22 -23.56
N PRO A 23 -30.95 -3.49 -23.50
CA PRO A 23 -31.80 -4.56 -22.95
C PRO A 23 -32.09 -4.38 -21.45
N TYR A 24 -31.32 -3.53 -20.77
CA TYR A 24 -31.39 -3.25 -19.34
C TYR A 24 -31.85 -1.81 -19.02
N ALA A 25 -32.57 -1.15 -19.93
CA ALA A 25 -33.05 0.22 -19.69
C ALA A 25 -33.97 0.36 -18.47
N HIS A 26 -34.64 -0.71 -18.04
CA HIS A 26 -35.45 -0.73 -16.81
C HIS A 26 -34.62 -0.47 -15.54
N ARG A 27 -33.29 -0.47 -15.65
CA ARG A 27 -32.32 -0.27 -14.55
C ARG A 27 -31.75 1.15 -14.50
N VAL A 28 -32.24 2.05 -15.34
CA VAL A 28 -31.88 3.47 -15.27
C VAL A 28 -32.40 4.01 -13.94
N VAL A 29 -31.47 4.50 -13.09
CA VAL A 29 -31.78 5.07 -11.77
C VAL A 29 -31.71 6.59 -11.78
N ASN A 30 -30.81 7.18 -12.57
CA ASN A 30 -30.67 8.63 -12.65
C ASN A 30 -30.59 9.10 -14.12
N VAL A 31 -31.15 10.26 -14.40
CA VAL A 31 -31.10 10.94 -15.71
C VAL A 31 -30.92 12.44 -15.49
N TYR A 32 -29.84 12.98 -16.04
CA TYR A 32 -29.45 14.38 -15.91
C TYR A 32 -29.34 15.03 -17.29
N LEU A 33 -29.96 16.19 -17.46
CA LEU A 33 -29.68 17.09 -18.59
C LEU A 33 -28.33 17.76 -18.36
N PHE A 34 -27.48 17.69 -19.37
CA PHE A 34 -26.11 18.19 -19.31
C PHE A 34 -25.79 19.14 -20.47
N GLY A 35 -24.52 19.54 -20.57
CA GLY A 35 -23.99 20.27 -21.71
C GLY A 35 -24.49 21.71 -21.84
N SER A 36 -24.58 22.21 -23.08
CA SER A 36 -24.84 23.63 -23.35
C SER A 36 -26.17 24.13 -22.75
N ARG A 37 -27.19 23.26 -22.68
CA ARG A 37 -28.50 23.56 -22.10
C ARG A 37 -28.43 23.71 -20.59
N ALA A 38 -27.80 22.76 -19.89
CA ALA A 38 -27.57 22.86 -18.45
C ALA A 38 -26.70 24.08 -18.08
N HIS A 39 -25.76 24.45 -18.95
CA HIS A 39 -24.91 25.62 -18.75
C HIS A 39 -25.56 26.94 -19.21
N GLY A 40 -26.78 26.98 -19.74
CA GLY A 40 -27.41 28.22 -20.20
C GLY A 40 -26.76 28.88 -21.43
N LEU A 41 -26.04 28.11 -22.26
CA LEU A 41 -25.42 28.58 -23.51
C LEU A 41 -26.03 27.95 -24.78
N ALA A 42 -27.15 27.24 -24.64
CA ALA A 42 -27.78 26.59 -25.78
C ALA A 42 -28.40 27.61 -26.74
N THR A 43 -28.13 27.42 -28.02
CA THR A 43 -28.89 28.02 -29.13
C THR A 43 -30.04 27.08 -29.54
N PRO A 44 -31.00 27.54 -30.38
CA PRO A 44 -32.05 26.66 -30.91
C PRO A 44 -31.52 25.40 -31.60
N GLU A 45 -30.32 25.46 -32.19
CA GLU A 45 -29.66 24.37 -32.91
C GLU A 45 -28.81 23.48 -31.99
N SER A 46 -28.64 23.84 -30.72
CA SER A 46 -27.81 23.07 -29.80
C SER A 46 -28.41 21.70 -29.51
N ASP A 47 -27.54 20.69 -29.53
CA ASP A 47 -27.83 19.32 -29.13
C ASP A 47 -28.28 19.22 -27.67
N TYR A 48 -28.92 18.11 -27.36
CA TYR A 48 -29.18 17.68 -25.99
C TYR A 48 -28.07 16.71 -25.59
N ASP A 49 -27.29 17.08 -24.57
CA ASP A 49 -26.38 16.18 -23.90
C ASP A 49 -27.09 15.63 -22.65
N VAL A 50 -27.22 14.32 -22.51
CA VAL A 50 -27.86 13.68 -21.35
C VAL A 50 -26.90 12.68 -20.72
N MET A 51 -26.89 12.62 -19.40
CA MET A 51 -26.18 11.62 -18.62
C MET A 51 -27.21 10.68 -18.00
N ALA A 52 -27.10 9.37 -18.28
CA ALA A 52 -27.95 8.35 -17.67
C ALA A 52 -27.09 7.43 -16.81
N VAL A 53 -27.56 7.09 -15.61
CA VAL A 53 -26.90 6.14 -14.71
C VAL A 53 -27.76 4.90 -14.58
N ILE A 54 -27.18 3.73 -14.80
CA ILE A 54 -27.84 2.42 -14.71
C ILE A 54 -27.24 1.60 -13.57
N GLU A 55 -28.06 0.81 -12.88
CA GLU A 55 -27.53 -0.12 -11.88
C GLU A 55 -26.54 -1.13 -12.48
N SER A 56 -25.49 -1.46 -11.73
CA SER A 56 -24.54 -2.51 -12.10
C SER A 56 -25.14 -3.88 -11.77
N THR A 57 -25.07 -4.86 -12.67
CA THR A 57 -25.54 -6.24 -12.39
C THR A 57 -24.44 -7.01 -11.70
N ASP A 58 -24.74 -7.56 -10.53
CA ASP A 58 -23.83 -8.46 -9.86
C ASP A 58 -23.64 -9.72 -10.71
N GLY A 59 -22.43 -9.88 -11.26
CA GLY A 59 -22.03 -11.10 -11.99
C GLY A 59 -22.34 -11.16 -13.48
N SER A 60 -22.83 -10.10 -14.13
CA SER A 60 -22.92 -10.07 -15.60
C SER A 60 -21.57 -9.74 -16.25
N ASP A 61 -21.33 -10.23 -17.47
CA ASP A 61 -20.14 -9.87 -18.29
C ASP A 61 -20.06 -8.37 -18.67
N ASP A 62 -21.07 -7.55 -18.30
CA ASP A 62 -21.04 -6.10 -18.45
C ASP A 62 -19.98 -5.50 -17.52
N LYS A 63 -18.84 -5.14 -18.12
CA LYS A 63 -17.76 -4.47 -17.40
C LYS A 63 -18.21 -3.07 -17.01
N PRO A 64 -18.02 -2.66 -15.74
CA PRO A 64 -18.31 -1.29 -15.31
C PRO A 64 -17.57 -0.29 -16.21
N GLY A 65 -18.28 0.76 -16.61
CA GLY A 65 -17.78 1.75 -17.56
C GLY A 65 -18.86 2.71 -18.05
N SER A 66 -18.51 3.50 -19.05
CA SER A 66 -19.40 4.44 -19.72
C SER A 66 -19.55 4.12 -21.21
N ARG A 67 -20.73 4.38 -21.77
CA ARG A 67 -21.01 4.24 -23.21
C ARG A 67 -21.75 5.48 -23.73
N LEU A 68 -21.31 6.00 -24.88
CA LEU A 68 -22.01 7.07 -25.59
C LEU A 68 -23.01 6.47 -26.58
N LEU A 69 -24.25 6.98 -26.58
CA LEU A 69 -25.31 6.67 -27.53
C LEU A 69 -25.71 7.96 -28.24
N ASP A 70 -25.50 8.03 -29.55
CA ASP A 70 -25.82 9.20 -30.36
C ASP A 70 -27.09 8.96 -31.19
N PHE A 71 -28.05 9.87 -31.09
CA PHE A 71 -29.34 9.83 -31.79
C PHE A 71 -29.49 11.06 -32.69
N GLU A 72 -28.84 11.02 -33.86
CA GLU A 72 -28.80 12.15 -34.81
C GLU A 72 -30.20 12.67 -35.17
N SER A 73 -31.18 11.77 -35.33
CA SER A 73 -32.57 12.12 -35.65
C SER A 73 -33.27 12.98 -34.60
N HIS A 74 -32.74 13.02 -33.38
CA HIS A 74 -33.29 13.77 -32.25
C HIS A 74 -32.33 14.87 -31.76
N ASN A 75 -31.18 15.07 -32.42
CA ASN A 75 -30.12 15.97 -31.96
C ASN A 75 -29.77 15.73 -30.48
N LEU A 76 -29.62 14.46 -30.10
CA LEU A 76 -29.50 14.00 -28.72
C LEU A 76 -28.33 13.01 -28.57
N SER A 77 -27.50 13.23 -27.58
CA SER A 77 -26.41 12.33 -27.17
C SER A 77 -26.60 11.93 -25.71
N ILE A 78 -26.63 10.62 -25.43
CA ILE A 78 -26.78 10.07 -24.08
C ILE A 78 -25.49 9.36 -23.68
N THR A 79 -24.84 9.84 -22.62
CA THR A 79 -23.73 9.12 -21.98
C THR A 79 -24.26 8.27 -20.84
N VAL A 80 -24.20 6.96 -21.01
CA VAL A 80 -24.69 5.96 -20.05
C VAL A 80 -23.53 5.52 -19.16
N PHE A 81 -23.71 5.56 -17.84
CA PHE A 81 -22.75 5.09 -16.84
C PHE A 81 -23.33 3.94 -16.03
N HIS A 82 -22.52 2.93 -15.76
CA HIS A 82 -22.82 2.00 -14.67
C HIS A 82 -22.68 2.73 -13.33
N LEU A 83 -23.59 2.48 -12.39
CA LEU A 83 -23.65 3.16 -11.10
C LEU A 83 -22.34 3.04 -10.33
N THR A 84 -21.74 1.85 -10.28
CA THR A 84 -20.45 1.64 -9.60
C THR A 84 -19.32 2.48 -10.22
N PHE A 85 -19.29 2.61 -11.54
CA PHE A 85 -18.31 3.43 -12.25
C PHE A 85 -18.59 4.93 -12.09
N PHE A 86 -19.86 5.34 -12.10
CA PHE A 86 -20.26 6.72 -11.82
C PHE A 86 -19.83 7.13 -10.40
N CYS A 87 -20.11 6.29 -9.40
CA CYS A 87 -19.68 6.50 -8.01
C CYS A 87 -18.16 6.61 -7.91
N SER A 88 -17.39 5.75 -8.59
CA SER A 88 -15.93 5.85 -8.54
C SER A 88 -15.42 7.17 -9.15
N LEU A 89 -15.99 7.63 -10.26
CA LEU A 89 -15.63 8.93 -10.85
C LEU A 89 -16.00 10.11 -9.93
N VAL A 90 -17.12 10.03 -9.21
CA VAL A 90 -17.51 11.02 -8.19
C VAL A 90 -16.51 11.02 -7.03
N GLN A 91 -16.13 9.84 -6.52
CA GLN A 91 -15.15 9.67 -5.44
C GLN A 91 -13.74 10.10 -5.84
N GLU A 92 -13.40 10.01 -7.13
CA GLU A 92 -12.18 10.56 -7.71
C GLU A 92 -12.27 12.08 -7.98
N ASN A 93 -13.38 12.72 -7.64
CA ASN A 93 -13.70 14.12 -7.89
C ASN A 93 -13.55 14.53 -9.37
N VAL A 94 -13.95 13.66 -10.29
CA VAL A 94 -14.00 13.99 -11.72
C VAL A 94 -15.04 15.07 -11.96
N VAL A 95 -14.58 16.31 -12.21
CA VAL A 95 -15.42 17.52 -12.12
C VAL A 95 -16.64 17.46 -13.04
N TRP A 96 -16.47 17.06 -14.30
CA TRP A 96 -17.58 17.04 -15.25
C TRP A 96 -18.64 15.99 -14.91
N VAL A 97 -18.27 14.89 -14.22
CA VAL A 97 -19.22 13.90 -13.68
C VAL A 97 -19.87 14.45 -12.41
N SER A 98 -19.05 15.00 -11.50
CA SER A 98 -19.51 15.58 -10.23
C SER A 98 -20.46 16.76 -10.44
N THR A 99 -20.40 17.43 -11.60
CA THR A 99 -21.34 18.49 -11.98
C THR A 99 -22.79 18.01 -11.96
N ALA A 100 -23.06 16.74 -12.25
CA ALA A 100 -24.41 16.17 -12.18
C ALA A 100 -25.04 16.30 -10.78
N LEU A 101 -24.22 16.24 -9.72
CA LEU A 101 -24.67 16.33 -8.32
C LEU A 101 -25.01 17.76 -7.89
N PHE A 102 -24.64 18.75 -8.69
CA PHE A 102 -24.82 20.17 -8.41
C PHE A 102 -25.67 20.87 -9.49
N LEU A 103 -26.40 20.09 -10.29
CA LEU A 103 -27.29 20.64 -11.31
C LEU A 103 -28.51 21.33 -10.67
N PRO A 104 -29.02 22.41 -11.29
CA PRO A 104 -30.34 22.95 -10.99
C PRO A 104 -31.42 21.86 -11.10
N LYS A 105 -32.48 21.97 -10.29
CA LYS A 105 -33.54 20.95 -10.20
C LYS A 105 -34.20 20.67 -11.56
N GLU A 106 -34.34 21.67 -12.40
CA GLU A 106 -34.89 21.55 -13.76
C GLU A 106 -34.01 20.72 -14.72
N CYS A 107 -32.73 20.54 -14.40
CA CYS A 107 -31.80 19.70 -15.14
C CYS A 107 -31.69 18.28 -14.57
N VAL A 108 -32.28 18.01 -13.41
CA VAL A 108 -32.36 16.67 -12.82
C VAL A 108 -33.69 16.04 -13.23
N TRP A 109 -33.67 15.27 -14.31
CA TRP A 109 -34.90 14.65 -14.84
C TRP A 109 -35.34 13.44 -14.03
N ARG A 110 -34.38 12.67 -13.48
CA ARG A 110 -34.62 11.55 -12.56
C ARG A 110 -33.42 11.36 -11.64
N GLU A 111 -33.67 11.11 -10.35
CA GLU A 111 -32.63 10.80 -9.36
C GLU A 111 -33.19 9.83 -8.30
N ASP A 112 -33.17 8.54 -8.60
CA ASP A 112 -33.62 7.50 -7.66
C ASP A 112 -32.52 7.15 -6.65
N VAL A 113 -31.25 7.33 -7.03
CA VAL A 113 -30.08 7.02 -6.20
C VAL A 113 -29.22 8.26 -6.04
N ARG A 114 -29.18 8.78 -4.81
CA ARG A 114 -28.29 9.89 -4.45
C ARG A 114 -26.88 9.38 -4.16
N VAL A 115 -25.90 9.90 -4.89
CA VAL A 115 -24.49 9.53 -4.70
C VAL A 115 -23.82 10.52 -3.75
N PRO A 116 -23.17 10.06 -2.67
CA PRO A 116 -22.45 10.95 -1.76
C PRO A 116 -21.22 11.55 -2.46
N PHE A 117 -21.00 12.84 -2.26
CA PHE A 117 -19.81 13.55 -2.71
C PHE A 117 -18.91 13.86 -1.51
N GLU A 118 -17.65 13.45 -1.60
CA GLU A 118 -16.60 13.77 -0.64
C GLU A 118 -15.49 14.53 -1.39
N LEU A 119 -15.16 15.74 -0.94
CA LEU A 119 -14.11 16.53 -1.56
C LEU A 119 -12.72 16.03 -1.16
N ARG A 120 -11.99 15.42 -2.10
CA ARG A 120 -10.58 15.04 -1.94
C ARG A 120 -9.70 16.01 -2.71
N LYS A 121 -9.19 17.03 -2.03
CA LYS A 121 -8.44 18.15 -2.65
C LYS A 121 -7.30 17.68 -3.57
N ALA A 122 -6.54 16.66 -3.14
CA ALA A 122 -5.42 16.12 -3.90
C ALA A 122 -5.87 15.42 -5.20
N ASP A 123 -6.95 14.64 -5.14
CA ASP A 123 -7.51 13.96 -6.31
C ASP A 123 -8.18 14.95 -7.25
N LEU A 124 -8.97 15.90 -6.72
CA LEU A 124 -9.54 17.00 -7.51
C LEU A 124 -8.45 17.77 -8.26
N ARG A 125 -7.35 18.18 -7.59
CA ARG A 125 -6.20 18.81 -8.27
C ARG A 125 -5.67 17.93 -9.39
N ARG A 126 -5.38 16.66 -9.10
CA ARG A 126 -4.81 15.72 -10.07
C ARG A 126 -5.70 15.60 -11.31
N VAL A 127 -7.00 15.38 -11.12
CA VAL A 127 -7.97 15.17 -12.20
C VAL A 127 -8.17 16.46 -12.99
N VAL A 128 -8.40 17.60 -12.33
CA VAL A 128 -8.59 18.90 -12.99
C VAL A 128 -7.39 19.30 -13.85
N LEU A 129 -6.17 19.18 -13.31
CA LEU A 129 -4.96 19.50 -14.06
C LEU A 129 -4.73 18.54 -15.23
N GLY A 130 -5.08 17.25 -15.05
CA GLY A 130 -5.07 16.23 -16.10
C GLY A 130 -6.03 16.56 -17.23
N ASP A 131 -7.29 16.85 -16.90
CA ASP A 131 -8.37 17.17 -17.84
C ASP A 131 -8.06 18.45 -18.61
N VAL A 132 -7.66 19.52 -17.92
CA VAL A 132 -7.27 20.79 -18.56
C VAL A 132 -6.10 20.56 -19.54
N LYS A 133 -5.10 19.76 -19.15
CA LYS A 133 -4.00 19.40 -20.05
C LYS A 133 -4.49 18.60 -21.27
N GLN A 134 -5.41 17.65 -21.08
CA GLN A 134 -5.97 16.85 -22.18
C GLN A 134 -6.81 17.72 -23.13
N GLN A 135 -7.67 18.59 -22.62
CA GLN A 135 -8.47 19.51 -23.44
C GLN A 135 -7.57 20.44 -24.24
N ARG A 136 -6.50 20.98 -23.64
CA ARG A 136 -5.50 21.79 -24.36
C ARG A 136 -4.72 21.01 -25.42
N LYS A 137 -4.47 19.71 -25.24
CA LYS A 137 -3.86 18.86 -26.28
C LYS A 137 -4.82 18.63 -27.46
N LYS A 138 -6.11 18.41 -27.19
CA LYS A 138 -7.16 18.34 -28.21
C LYS A 138 -7.29 19.65 -29.01
N ASN A 139 -6.78 20.76 -28.47
CA ASN A 139 -6.80 22.11 -29.07
C ASN A 139 -5.65 22.43 -30.01
N LYS A 140 -4.76 21.49 -30.34
CA LYS A 140 -3.94 21.64 -31.55
C LYS A 140 -4.89 21.52 -32.74
N TRP A 141 -5.54 22.61 -33.12
CA TRP A 141 -6.67 22.67 -34.05
C TRP A 141 -6.38 21.93 -35.34
N LYS A 142 -6.79 20.65 -35.39
CA LYS A 142 -6.63 19.76 -36.53
C LYS A 142 -7.63 20.13 -37.63
N GLY A 143 -7.65 21.40 -38.03
CA GLY A 143 -8.60 21.96 -39.00
C GLY A 143 -9.96 22.38 -38.45
N ASP A 144 -10.31 22.04 -37.20
CA ASP A 144 -11.62 22.36 -36.60
C ASP A 144 -11.50 23.39 -35.47
N ALA A 145 -11.50 24.67 -35.85
CA ALA A 145 -11.43 25.79 -34.92
C ALA A 145 -12.67 25.85 -34.00
N LYS A 146 -13.85 25.46 -34.49
CA LYS A 146 -15.10 25.49 -33.72
C LYS A 146 -15.04 24.53 -32.54
N ARG A 147 -14.66 23.26 -32.78
CA ARG A 147 -14.43 22.27 -31.72
C ARG A 147 -13.30 22.69 -30.79
N GLY A 148 -12.25 23.27 -31.36
CA GLY A 148 -11.14 23.85 -30.61
C GLY A 148 -11.54 24.90 -29.58
N LYS A 149 -12.41 25.83 -29.97
CA LYS A 149 -12.98 26.86 -29.08
C LYS A 149 -13.87 26.24 -28.01
N LYS A 150 -14.73 25.27 -28.36
CA LYS A 150 -15.58 24.53 -27.40
C LYS A 150 -14.74 23.83 -26.32
N ASN A 151 -13.71 23.10 -26.72
CA ASN A 151 -12.78 22.44 -25.79
C ASN A 151 -12.01 23.44 -24.91
N TYR A 152 -11.68 24.62 -25.44
CA TYR A 152 -11.06 25.69 -24.66
C TYR A 152 -11.99 26.19 -23.55
N MET A 153 -13.25 26.44 -23.92
CA MET A 153 -14.30 26.82 -22.97
C MET A 153 -14.51 25.76 -21.89
N HIS A 154 -14.54 24.48 -22.26
CA HIS A 154 -14.63 23.38 -21.28
C HIS A 154 -13.47 23.39 -20.28
N ALA A 155 -12.24 23.65 -20.73
CA ALA A 155 -11.09 23.72 -19.83
C ALA A 155 -11.17 24.90 -18.84
N LEU A 156 -11.77 26.04 -19.24
CA LEU A 156 -12.06 27.14 -18.31
C LEU A 156 -13.12 26.73 -17.28
N ARG A 157 -14.22 26.12 -17.73
CA ARG A 157 -15.27 25.61 -16.83
C ARG A 157 -14.73 24.62 -15.80
N THR A 158 -13.89 23.67 -16.23
CA THR A 158 -13.31 22.69 -15.32
C THR A 158 -12.50 23.35 -14.20
N LEU A 159 -11.73 24.40 -14.50
CA LEU A 159 -10.98 25.14 -13.48
C LEU A 159 -11.92 25.95 -12.57
N ASP A 160 -12.89 26.64 -13.15
CA ASP A 160 -13.84 27.46 -12.39
C ASP A 160 -14.69 26.61 -11.43
N TYR A 161 -15.25 25.51 -11.91
CA TYR A 161 -16.01 24.56 -11.09
C TYR A 161 -15.14 23.92 -10.01
N ALA A 162 -13.87 23.62 -10.30
CA ALA A 162 -12.96 23.13 -9.27
C ALA A 162 -12.73 24.17 -8.17
N LEU A 163 -12.61 25.46 -8.52
CA LEU A 163 -12.47 26.54 -7.54
C LEU A 163 -13.73 26.71 -6.68
N GLN A 164 -14.93 26.61 -7.27
CA GLN A 164 -16.18 26.62 -6.52
C GLN A 164 -16.24 25.43 -5.55
N ILE A 165 -15.96 24.21 -6.03
CA ILE A 165 -15.90 23.02 -5.18
C ILE A 165 -14.90 23.21 -4.03
N LEU A 166 -13.72 23.76 -4.30
CA LEU A 166 -12.67 23.97 -3.28
C LEU A 166 -13.04 25.02 -2.23
N ARG A 167 -13.82 26.04 -2.61
CA ARG A 167 -14.22 27.15 -1.73
C ARG A 167 -15.49 26.83 -0.96
N ASP A 168 -16.47 26.31 -1.67
CA ASP A 168 -17.87 26.23 -1.21
C ASP A 168 -18.30 24.79 -0.94
N GLY A 169 -17.48 23.80 -1.32
CA GLY A 169 -17.82 22.37 -1.23
C GLY A 169 -18.82 21.90 -2.28
N ALA A 170 -19.24 22.78 -3.21
CA ALA A 170 -20.21 22.53 -4.25
C ALA A 170 -19.96 23.44 -5.46
N ILE A 171 -20.63 23.17 -6.60
CA ILE A 171 -20.70 24.11 -7.72
C ILE A 171 -21.96 24.97 -7.51
N THR A 172 -21.79 26.24 -7.12
CA THR A 172 -22.89 27.15 -6.79
C THR A 172 -23.42 27.92 -8.00
N ASP A 173 -22.59 28.12 -9.03
CA ASP A 173 -22.98 28.82 -10.26
C ASP A 173 -22.36 28.12 -11.50
N LEU A 174 -23.19 27.37 -12.23
CA LEU A 174 -22.80 26.72 -13.48
C LEU A 174 -22.53 27.71 -14.62
N GLN A 175 -23.03 28.94 -14.51
CA GLN A 175 -22.97 29.95 -15.55
C GLN A 175 -21.83 30.96 -15.33
N ALA A 176 -21.17 30.96 -14.17
CA ALA A 176 -20.04 31.84 -13.85
C ALA A 176 -19.03 32.02 -15.01
N PRO A 177 -18.55 30.96 -15.70
CA PRO A 177 -17.58 31.11 -16.78
C PRO A 177 -18.19 31.54 -18.14
N ASN A 178 -19.52 31.62 -18.28
CA ASN A 178 -20.19 31.82 -19.58
C ASN A 178 -19.85 33.14 -20.28
N HIS A 179 -19.49 34.18 -19.52
CA HIS A 179 -19.15 35.48 -20.09
C HIS A 179 -17.94 35.43 -21.04
N TYR A 180 -17.07 34.41 -20.93
CA TYR A 180 -15.97 34.18 -21.87
C TYR A 180 -16.42 33.62 -23.22
N TRP A 181 -17.58 32.95 -23.30
CA TRP A 181 -17.97 32.22 -24.50
C TRP A 181 -18.26 33.13 -25.72
N PRO A 182 -19.02 34.23 -25.62
CA PRO A 182 -19.24 35.14 -26.74
C PRO A 182 -17.93 35.63 -27.35
N GLU A 183 -16.95 35.96 -26.52
CA GLU A 183 -15.64 36.43 -26.96
C GLU A 183 -14.79 35.33 -27.62
N ILE A 184 -14.77 34.12 -27.04
CA ILE A 184 -14.05 32.96 -27.58
C ILE A 184 -14.66 32.50 -28.91
N SER A 185 -15.99 32.42 -28.96
CA SER A 185 -16.73 31.91 -30.12
C SER A 185 -16.68 32.88 -31.30
N SER A 186 -16.81 34.19 -31.06
CA SER A 186 -16.77 35.22 -32.10
C SER A 186 -15.38 35.58 -32.63
N ASN A 187 -14.30 35.22 -31.90
CA ASN A 187 -12.94 35.54 -32.32
C ASN A 187 -12.61 34.90 -33.71
N PRO A 188 -12.29 35.68 -34.76
CA PRO A 188 -12.10 35.14 -36.11
C PRO A 188 -10.84 34.29 -36.25
N SER A 189 -9.90 34.37 -35.30
CA SER A 189 -8.65 33.61 -35.38
C SER A 189 -8.89 32.11 -35.31
N THR A 190 -8.22 31.42 -36.22
CA THR A 190 -8.07 29.97 -36.33
C THR A 190 -6.64 29.52 -36.00
N ARG A 191 -5.81 30.38 -35.37
CA ARG A 191 -4.50 30.01 -34.79
C ARG A 191 -4.49 29.89 -33.25
N TRP A 192 -4.04 28.74 -32.73
CA TRP A 192 -4.10 28.41 -31.30
C TRP A 192 -3.30 29.42 -30.46
N GLU A 193 -2.21 29.92 -31.04
CA GLU A 193 -1.29 30.87 -30.45
C GLU A 193 -2.01 32.15 -30.01
N ASP A 194 -3.03 32.60 -30.74
CA ASP A 194 -3.76 33.83 -30.41
C ASP A 194 -4.57 33.67 -29.11
N TYR A 195 -5.14 32.48 -28.89
CA TYR A 195 -5.95 32.18 -27.70
C TYR A 195 -5.03 31.87 -26.52
N LYS A 196 -3.93 31.15 -26.76
CA LYS A 196 -2.89 30.95 -25.76
C LYS A 196 -2.30 32.29 -25.30
N ARG A 197 -2.09 33.25 -26.21
CA ARG A 197 -1.57 34.59 -25.86
C ARG A 197 -2.59 35.36 -25.03
N LYS A 198 -3.85 35.41 -25.47
CA LYS A 198 -4.91 36.20 -24.81
C LYS A 198 -5.35 35.63 -23.46
N TYR A 199 -5.68 34.35 -23.43
CA TYR A 199 -6.31 33.70 -22.28
C TYR A 199 -5.34 32.80 -21.49
N GLY A 200 -4.12 32.61 -21.98
CA GLY A 200 -3.07 31.88 -21.25
C GLY A 200 -2.75 32.43 -19.86
N PRO A 201 -2.70 33.76 -19.65
CA PRO A 201 -2.57 34.35 -18.31
C PRO A 201 -3.70 33.92 -17.37
N LEU A 202 -4.97 34.07 -17.78
CA LEU A 202 -6.14 33.65 -17.00
C LEU A 202 -6.09 32.15 -16.64
N PHE A 203 -5.72 31.29 -17.60
CA PHE A 203 -5.57 29.86 -17.32
C PHE A 203 -4.50 29.56 -16.27
N ARG A 204 -3.38 30.29 -16.28
CA ARG A 204 -2.34 30.13 -15.27
C ARG A 204 -2.86 30.59 -13.91
N GLU A 205 -3.48 31.75 -13.87
CA GLU A 205 -4.08 32.29 -12.64
C GLU A 205 -5.07 31.30 -12.00
N LEU A 206 -6.08 30.83 -12.76
CA LEU A 206 -7.06 29.87 -12.23
C LEU A 206 -6.40 28.54 -11.82
N LYS A 207 -5.42 28.07 -12.58
CA LYS A 207 -4.66 26.87 -12.26
C LYS A 207 -3.86 27.04 -10.96
N ASP A 208 -3.20 28.18 -10.79
CA ASP A 208 -2.38 28.49 -9.64
C ASP A 208 -3.26 28.68 -8.39
N GLN A 209 -4.47 29.22 -8.54
CA GLN A 209 -5.47 29.23 -7.47
C GLN A 209 -5.92 27.81 -7.07
N VAL A 210 -6.18 26.92 -8.04
CA VAL A 210 -6.50 25.52 -7.74
C VAL A 210 -5.33 24.86 -6.99
N ILE A 211 -4.10 25.09 -7.43
CA ILE A 211 -2.89 24.57 -6.78
C ILE A 211 -2.79 25.13 -5.36
N ALA A 212 -2.88 26.44 -5.15
CA ALA A 212 -2.77 27.06 -3.83
C ALA A 212 -3.84 26.55 -2.84
N LEU A 213 -5.07 26.34 -3.29
CA LEU A 213 -6.15 25.80 -2.45
C LEU A 213 -6.01 24.30 -2.15
N THR A 214 -5.15 23.59 -2.87
CA THR A 214 -4.93 22.13 -2.75
C THR A 214 -3.53 21.73 -2.30
N GLU A 215 -2.57 22.66 -2.27
CA GLU A 215 -1.20 22.46 -1.79
C GLU A 215 -1.17 22.30 -0.28
N PRO A 216 -0.71 21.15 0.27
CA PRO A 216 -0.70 20.93 1.71
C PRO A 216 -0.05 22.09 2.46
N LEU A 217 -0.60 22.41 3.63
CA LEU A 217 -0.12 23.52 4.45
C LEU A 217 1.39 23.39 4.63
N PRO A 218 2.16 24.45 4.30
CA PRO A 218 3.59 24.38 4.42
C PRO A 218 3.94 24.13 5.88
N ILE A 219 4.90 23.24 6.11
CA ILE A 219 5.53 23.09 7.42
C ILE A 219 6.06 24.47 7.81
N PRO A 220 5.61 25.05 8.95
CA PRO A 220 6.04 26.37 9.39
C PRO A 220 7.56 26.50 9.34
N ALA A 221 8.07 27.63 8.84
CA ALA A 221 9.49 27.80 8.55
C ALA A 221 10.37 27.74 9.81
N ASP A 222 9.81 28.12 10.96
CA ASP A 222 10.37 27.99 12.30
C ASP A 222 10.49 26.52 12.78
N LEU A 223 9.75 25.61 12.17
CA LEU A 223 9.86 24.15 12.40
C LEU A 223 10.83 23.46 11.43
N ARG A 224 11.44 24.23 10.50
CA ARG A 224 12.53 23.77 9.63
C ARG A 224 13.92 24.03 10.22
N THR A 225 14.00 24.35 11.51
CA THR A 225 15.29 24.56 12.18
C THR A 225 16.21 23.38 11.89
N PRO A 226 17.46 23.62 11.47
CA PRO A 226 18.41 22.56 11.21
C PRO A 226 18.52 21.65 12.44
N TYR A 227 18.78 20.37 12.19
CA TYR A 227 18.83 19.24 13.13
C TYR A 227 19.65 19.44 14.43
N SER A 228 20.26 20.61 14.67
CA SER A 228 21.11 20.95 15.80
C SER A 228 20.41 21.01 17.17
N GLU A 229 19.08 21.17 17.24
CA GLU A 229 18.33 21.08 18.51
C GLU A 229 17.72 19.70 18.78
N GLY A 230 18.12 18.70 17.99
CA GLY A 230 17.51 17.37 17.97
C GLY A 230 16.30 17.32 17.04
N PRO A 231 16.01 16.19 16.37
CA PRO A 231 14.88 16.11 15.46
C PRO A 231 13.58 16.15 16.29
N ARG A 232 12.97 17.34 16.42
CA ARG A 232 11.53 17.37 16.66
C ARG A 232 10.89 16.73 15.45
N LEU A 233 10.17 15.63 15.66
CA LEU A 233 9.44 14.95 14.60
C LEU A 233 8.60 15.97 13.84
N ALA A 234 8.75 15.99 12.51
CA ALA A 234 7.98 16.89 11.67
C ALA A 234 6.47 16.69 11.94
N THR A 235 6.08 15.45 12.26
CA THR A 235 4.71 15.07 12.65
C THR A 235 4.25 15.79 13.91
N PHE A 236 5.04 15.83 14.98
CA PHE A 236 4.65 16.53 16.23
C PHE A 236 4.52 18.03 16.00
N ALA A 237 5.47 18.60 15.27
CA ALA A 237 5.49 20.00 14.93
C ALA A 237 4.26 20.38 14.07
N TYR A 238 3.90 19.53 13.11
CA TYR A 238 2.72 19.68 12.26
C TYR A 238 1.42 19.55 13.06
N ILE A 239 1.31 18.56 13.94
CA ILE A 239 0.13 18.38 14.80
C ILE A 239 -0.01 19.56 15.77
N ALA A 240 1.08 20.05 16.34
CA ALA A 240 1.04 21.21 17.22
C ALA A 240 0.57 22.48 16.49
N ALA A 241 1.03 22.68 15.25
CA ALA A 241 0.69 23.86 14.44
C ALA A 241 -0.73 23.79 13.82
N HIS A 242 -1.18 22.61 13.43
CA HIS A 242 -2.38 22.44 12.59
C HIS A 242 -3.45 21.53 13.19
N GLY A 243 -3.21 20.96 14.36
CA GLY A 243 -4.05 19.97 15.01
C GLY A 243 -4.03 18.61 14.29
N LEU A 244 -4.53 17.56 14.96
CA LEU A 244 -4.53 16.21 14.40
C LEU A 244 -5.45 16.08 13.17
N ARG A 245 -6.52 16.89 13.10
CA ARG A 245 -7.47 16.87 11.97
C ARG A 245 -6.84 17.26 10.63
N SER A 246 -5.70 17.96 10.65
CA SER A 246 -4.97 18.29 9.43
C SER A 246 -4.25 17.08 8.80
N LEU A 247 -4.11 15.98 9.56
CA LEU A 247 -3.52 14.74 9.07
C LEU A 247 -4.54 13.86 8.31
N SER A 248 -5.79 13.83 8.79
CA SER A 248 -6.83 12.87 8.35
C SER A 248 -7.71 13.36 7.21
N ARG A 249 -8.19 12.38 6.42
CA ARG A 249 -9.17 12.49 5.34
C ARG A 249 -10.54 13.08 5.71
N THR A 250 -10.92 13.03 6.98
CA THR A 250 -12.35 12.95 7.32
C THR A 250 -13.12 14.28 7.34
N ASN A 251 -12.52 15.41 6.96
CA ASN A 251 -13.25 16.69 6.94
C ASN A 251 -12.83 17.54 5.75
N GLY A 252 -13.64 17.52 4.68
CA GLY A 252 -13.42 18.14 3.36
C GLY A 252 -13.18 19.66 3.30
N ARG A 253 -12.68 20.30 4.36
CA ARG A 253 -12.28 21.72 4.40
C ARG A 253 -10.78 21.94 4.55
N HIS A 254 -9.98 21.00 5.07
CA HIS A 254 -8.53 21.19 5.25
C HIS A 254 -7.71 20.13 4.48
N GLN A 255 -6.50 20.50 4.07
CA GLN A 255 -5.66 19.65 3.20
C GLN A 255 -5.17 18.41 3.93
N GLU A 256 -5.13 17.30 3.21
CA GLU A 256 -4.94 15.98 3.78
C GLU A 256 -3.57 15.44 3.39
N LEU A 257 -2.75 15.14 4.40
CA LEU A 257 -1.56 14.31 4.22
C LEU A 257 -1.91 12.83 4.00
N ASN A 258 -3.22 12.50 3.98
CA ASN A 258 -3.75 11.16 3.77
C ASN A 258 -3.21 10.17 4.81
N ILE A 259 -3.22 10.61 6.07
CA ILE A 259 -2.80 9.84 7.24
C ILE A 259 -4.06 9.38 7.95
N ASP A 260 -4.25 8.07 7.99
CA ASP A 260 -5.27 7.42 8.78
C ASP A 260 -4.93 7.57 10.26
N ILE A 261 -5.96 7.90 11.04
CA ILE A 261 -5.87 8.13 12.48
C ILE A 261 -6.75 7.07 13.13
N THR A 262 -6.11 6.10 13.79
CA THR A 262 -6.81 5.07 14.55
C THR A 262 -6.53 5.29 16.03
N ARG A 263 -7.58 5.31 16.86
CA ARG A 263 -7.41 5.32 18.32
C ARG A 263 -7.40 3.88 18.83
N ASP A 264 -6.54 3.61 19.79
CA ASP A 264 -6.56 2.32 20.49
C ASP A 264 -7.83 2.19 21.34
N GLU A 265 -8.54 1.07 21.20
CA GLU A 265 -9.80 0.84 21.92
C GLU A 265 -9.58 0.64 23.43
N THR A 266 -8.44 0.05 23.80
CA THR A 266 -8.12 -0.29 25.20
C THR A 266 -7.42 0.85 25.92
N CYS A 267 -6.74 1.73 25.17
CA CYS A 267 -6.02 2.88 25.68
C CYS A 267 -6.34 4.11 24.80
N PRO A 268 -7.47 4.80 25.02
CA PRO A 268 -7.92 5.90 24.17
C PRO A 268 -6.96 7.10 24.06
N ALA A 269 -5.95 7.18 24.94
CA ALA A 269 -4.86 8.14 24.86
C ALA A 269 -3.88 7.83 23.71
N LEU A 270 -3.77 6.57 23.29
CA LEU A 270 -2.91 6.14 22.21
C LEU A 270 -3.60 6.31 20.85
N VAL A 271 -2.89 6.98 19.94
CA VAL A 271 -3.35 7.25 18.58
C VAL A 271 -2.28 6.82 17.59
N MET A 272 -2.65 5.93 16.69
CA MET A 272 -1.82 5.49 15.58
C MET A 272 -2.04 6.38 14.37
N LEU A 273 -0.94 6.85 13.79
CA LEU A 273 -0.90 7.64 12.56
C LEU A 273 -0.27 6.80 11.47
N HIS A 274 -1.06 6.45 10.46
CA HIS A 274 -0.63 5.58 9.37
C HIS A 274 -0.88 6.23 8.01
N ALA A 275 0.15 6.45 7.20
CA ALA A 275 -0.05 7.02 5.86
C ALA A 275 -0.67 6.00 4.89
N ASP A 276 -1.89 6.26 4.43
CA ASP A 276 -2.64 5.34 3.56
C ASP A 276 -2.21 5.40 2.07
N SER A 277 -1.53 6.48 1.63
CA SER A 277 -1.06 6.54 0.25
C SER A 277 0.33 7.11 0.08
N PHE A 278 1.08 6.49 -0.82
CA PHE A 278 2.46 6.87 -1.16
C PHE A 278 2.55 8.11 -2.06
N LYS A 279 1.43 8.77 -2.36
CA LYS A 279 1.39 9.91 -3.30
C LYS A 279 2.08 11.17 -2.76
N ALA A 280 2.49 11.19 -1.49
CA ALA A 280 3.16 12.31 -0.83
C ALA A 280 4.37 11.88 0.03
N LEU A 281 5.10 10.84 -0.37
CA LEU A 281 6.29 10.35 0.38
C LEU A 281 7.38 11.41 0.59
N ASP A 282 7.41 12.44 -0.24
CA ASP A 282 8.35 13.57 -0.10
C ASP A 282 7.97 14.49 1.08
N HIS A 283 6.75 14.41 1.59
CA HIS A 283 6.34 15.17 2.77
C HIS A 283 6.88 14.46 4.03
N PRO A 284 7.66 15.13 4.89
CA PRO A 284 8.36 14.47 6.00
C PRO A 284 7.39 13.84 7.01
N VAL A 285 6.24 14.46 7.27
CA VAL A 285 5.17 13.89 8.13
C VAL A 285 4.62 12.58 7.55
N VAL A 286 4.40 12.52 6.23
CA VAL A 286 3.90 11.30 5.57
C VAL A 286 4.95 10.19 5.63
N LYS A 287 6.23 10.55 5.46
CA LYS A 287 7.36 9.65 5.57
C LYS A 287 7.57 9.12 7.01
N GLU A 288 7.28 9.92 8.03
CA GLU A 288 7.30 9.48 9.43
C GLU A 288 6.13 8.55 9.76
N CYS A 289 4.93 8.86 9.26
CA CYS A 289 3.72 8.05 9.50
C CYS A 289 3.59 6.81 8.60
N SER A 290 4.50 6.60 7.66
CA SER A 290 4.39 5.54 6.64
C SER A 290 4.48 4.11 7.16
N SER A 291 4.90 3.94 8.41
CA SER A 291 5.05 2.64 9.07
C SER A 291 4.25 2.53 10.37
N GLY A 292 3.34 3.49 10.63
CA GLY A 292 2.51 3.52 11.85
C GLY A 292 3.20 4.20 13.03
N LEU A 293 3.06 5.52 13.16
CA LEU A 293 3.56 6.27 14.31
C LEU A 293 2.55 6.20 15.47
N LEU A 294 2.96 5.78 16.67
CA LEU A 294 2.06 5.76 17.83
C LEU A 294 2.39 6.93 18.76
N ILE A 295 1.41 7.78 19.00
CA ILE A 295 1.53 8.95 19.86
C ILE A 295 0.54 8.85 21.02
N GLU A 296 0.94 9.36 22.18
CA GLU A 296 0.05 9.59 23.31
C GLU A 296 -0.54 10.99 23.21
N MET A 297 -1.84 11.10 23.49
CA MET A 297 -2.61 12.34 23.46
C MET A 297 -3.10 12.65 24.86
N SER A 298 -3.07 13.93 25.25
CA SER A 298 -3.66 14.36 26.51
C SER A 298 -5.19 14.14 26.49
N LEU A 299 -5.70 13.49 27.54
CA LEU A 299 -7.14 13.26 27.73
C LEU A 299 -7.82 14.41 28.50
N GLU A 300 -7.10 15.46 28.89
CA GLU A 300 -7.62 16.48 29.80
C GLU A 300 -8.69 17.39 29.15
N ASN A 301 -9.90 17.36 29.73
CA ASN A 301 -10.95 18.39 29.70
C ASN A 301 -11.67 18.72 28.39
N THR A 302 -11.64 17.88 27.35
CA THR A 302 -12.47 18.13 26.17
C THR A 302 -13.85 17.46 26.30
N PRO A 303 -14.96 18.24 26.31
CA PRO A 303 -16.31 17.69 26.37
C PRO A 303 -16.55 16.76 25.18
N THR A 304 -17.15 15.60 25.47
CA THR A 304 -17.32 14.43 24.59
C THR A 304 -18.05 14.66 23.26
N THR A 305 -18.48 15.88 22.97
CA THR A 305 -19.31 16.19 21.80
C THR A 305 -18.59 16.99 20.72
N ASP A 306 -17.42 17.56 20.99
CA ASP A 306 -16.64 18.24 19.97
C ASP A 306 -15.31 17.52 19.76
N ASN A 307 -14.97 17.26 18.51
CA ASN A 307 -13.75 16.55 18.07
C ASN A 307 -12.47 17.38 18.37
N SER A 308 -12.43 18.20 19.42
CA SER A 308 -11.24 18.90 19.88
C SER A 308 -10.24 17.85 20.34
N VAL A 309 -9.31 17.56 19.44
CA VAL A 309 -8.29 16.55 19.65
C VAL A 309 -7.30 17.11 20.68
N GLY A 310 -6.97 16.31 21.70
CA GLY A 310 -5.94 16.67 22.68
C GLY A 310 -4.61 17.02 22.01
N GLN A 311 -3.70 17.67 22.75
CA GLN A 311 -2.35 17.85 22.26
C GLN A 311 -1.56 16.54 22.40
N PRO A 312 -0.69 16.20 21.43
CA PRO A 312 0.22 15.07 21.58
C PRO A 312 1.17 15.33 22.76
N THR A 313 1.22 14.40 23.71
CA THR A 313 2.05 14.50 24.92
C THR A 313 3.43 13.91 24.69
N ARG A 314 3.51 12.73 24.07
CA ARG A 314 4.77 12.05 23.77
C ARG A 314 4.63 11.04 22.64
N LEU A 315 5.77 10.68 22.07
CA LEU A 315 5.89 9.57 21.13
C LEU A 315 6.00 8.26 21.92
N VAL A 316 5.25 7.24 21.51
CA VAL A 316 5.18 5.94 22.21
C VAL A 316 5.80 4.84 21.37
N CYS A 317 5.59 4.86 20.06
CA CYS A 317 6.22 3.93 19.12
C CYS A 317 6.72 4.68 17.91
N TYR A 318 7.99 4.47 17.56
CA TYR A 318 8.64 5.11 16.42
C TYR A 318 9.27 4.08 15.49
N PRO A 319 8.48 3.41 14.63
CA PRO A 319 9.02 2.48 13.66
C PRO A 319 9.96 3.17 12.67
N PRO A 320 10.79 2.41 11.94
CA PRO A 320 11.55 2.95 10.82
C PRO A 320 10.60 3.58 9.80
N ALA A 321 10.97 4.77 9.32
CA ALA A 321 10.30 5.36 8.16
C ALA A 321 10.30 4.34 7.01
N LYS A 322 9.26 4.39 6.15
CA LYS A 322 9.10 3.40 5.09
C LYS A 322 10.33 3.42 4.20
N MET A 323 10.88 2.23 4.02
CA MET A 323 12.06 2.02 3.21
C MET A 323 11.68 2.18 1.76
N THR A 324 12.53 2.86 0.99
CA THR A 324 12.34 2.93 -0.45
C THR A 324 13.04 1.75 -1.09
N ASP A 325 12.33 1.09 -2.01
CA ASP A 325 12.86 -0.02 -2.77
C ASP A 325 13.80 0.52 -3.84
N VAL A 326 15.09 0.22 -3.70
CA VAL A 326 16.12 0.57 -4.67
C VAL A 326 16.36 -0.61 -5.58
N ARG A 327 16.32 -0.34 -6.88
CA ARG A 327 16.71 -1.31 -7.90
C ARG A 327 18.21 -1.21 -8.15
N PRO A 328 18.92 -2.34 -8.31
CA PRO A 328 20.33 -2.31 -8.74
C PRO A 328 20.55 -1.60 -10.07
N SER A 329 19.52 -1.52 -10.92
CA SER A 329 19.54 -0.80 -12.21
C SER A 329 19.28 0.71 -12.09
N ASN A 330 18.82 1.21 -10.93
CA ASN A 330 18.51 2.62 -10.72
C ASN A 330 19.20 3.16 -9.45
N LEU A 331 20.52 2.99 -9.37
CA LEU A 331 21.28 3.41 -8.19
C LEU A 331 21.38 4.94 -8.03
N GLU A 332 21.15 5.73 -9.09
CA GLU A 332 21.01 7.20 -8.96
C GLU A 332 19.84 7.58 -8.05
N GLU A 333 18.75 6.79 -8.06
CA GLU A 333 17.64 6.96 -7.12
C GLU A 333 18.08 6.67 -5.68
N ALA A 334 18.95 5.68 -5.49
CA ALA A 334 19.53 5.36 -4.17
C ALA A 334 20.44 6.48 -3.64
N ASP A 335 21.22 7.13 -4.51
CA ASP A 335 22.02 8.31 -4.15
C ASP A 335 21.10 9.46 -3.72
N ALA A 336 20.03 9.72 -4.46
CA ALA A 336 19.05 10.74 -4.06
C ALA A 336 18.36 10.44 -2.72
N LEU A 337 18.12 9.16 -2.42
CA LEU A 337 17.42 8.71 -1.20
C LEU A 337 18.32 8.68 0.04
N LEU A 338 19.56 8.21 -0.10
CA LEU A 338 20.51 8.14 1.00
C LEU A 338 21.26 9.46 1.20
N GLY A 339 21.23 10.35 0.20
CA GLY A 339 21.82 11.69 0.23
C GLY A 339 22.80 11.87 -0.94
N PRO A 340 22.68 12.96 -1.71
CA PRO A 340 23.46 13.14 -2.93
C PRO A 340 24.97 13.10 -2.63
N GLY A 341 25.69 12.25 -3.35
CA GLY A 341 27.14 12.05 -3.21
C GLY A 341 27.56 10.83 -2.40
N LEU A 342 26.64 10.09 -1.79
CA LEU A 342 26.95 8.88 -1.02
C LEU A 342 27.49 7.74 -1.91
N LEU A 343 27.06 7.67 -3.17
CA LEU A 343 27.48 6.63 -4.12
C LEU A 343 28.64 7.05 -5.03
N HIS A 344 28.90 8.35 -5.18
CA HIS A 344 29.79 8.90 -6.21
C HIS A 344 31.10 9.51 -5.69
N SER A 345 31.36 9.53 -4.37
CA SER A 345 32.63 10.08 -3.86
C SER A 345 33.80 9.11 -4.03
N ASP A 346 34.54 9.22 -5.12
CA ASP A 346 35.84 8.54 -5.32
C ASP A 346 37.03 9.29 -4.65
N ALA A 347 36.77 10.32 -3.82
CA ALA A 347 37.80 11.27 -3.38
C ALA A 347 38.05 11.25 -1.86
N ARG A 348 39.11 10.53 -1.45
CA ARG A 348 40.11 10.75 -0.37
C ARG A 348 39.82 11.60 0.89
N GLY A 349 38.59 11.94 1.25
CA GLY A 349 38.35 12.66 2.50
C GLY A 349 36.89 12.94 2.76
N GLY A 350 36.24 12.07 3.54
CA GLY A 350 35.00 12.44 4.23
C GLY A 350 34.01 11.31 4.46
N ILE A 351 33.90 10.33 3.56
CA ILE A 351 32.87 9.28 3.67
C ILE A 351 33.49 8.02 4.30
N HIS A 352 33.78 8.12 5.58
CA HIS A 352 33.98 6.95 6.43
C HIS A 352 32.79 6.90 7.37
N ARG A 353 31.83 5.99 7.13
CA ARG A 353 31.26 5.09 8.18
C ARG A 353 29.99 4.35 7.79
N GLY A 354 29.30 4.68 6.70
CA GLY A 354 28.05 3.99 6.33
C GLY A 354 28.16 2.46 6.39
N ARG A 355 27.52 1.84 7.38
CA ARG A 355 27.62 0.41 7.67
C ARG A 355 26.57 -0.37 6.88
N VAL A 356 27.01 -1.14 5.88
CA VAL A 356 26.11 -2.05 5.19
C VAL A 356 25.85 -3.27 6.06
N PHE A 357 24.57 -3.58 6.29
CA PHE A 357 24.14 -4.83 6.90
C PHE A 357 23.47 -5.71 5.83
N LYS A 358 23.64 -7.03 5.89
CA LYS A 358 22.99 -7.97 4.95
C LYS A 358 21.94 -8.67 5.74
N LEU A 359 20.78 -8.04 5.74
CA LEU A 359 19.58 -8.67 6.26
C LEU A 359 18.88 -9.32 5.08
N MET A 360 18.89 -10.65 5.00
CA MET A 360 18.13 -11.34 3.95
C MET A 360 16.64 -11.13 4.22
N ILE A 361 16.02 -10.25 3.44
CA ILE A 361 14.60 -9.95 3.60
C ILE A 361 13.84 -11.08 2.90
N SER A 362 12.89 -11.70 3.59
CA SER A 362 11.85 -12.54 2.99
C SER A 362 10.58 -11.72 2.78
N ASP A 363 9.76 -12.05 1.77
CA ASP A 363 8.36 -11.60 1.70
C ASP A 363 7.56 -11.94 2.95
N LYS A 364 7.99 -12.99 3.65
CA LYS A 364 7.32 -13.53 4.84
C LYS A 364 7.65 -12.73 6.10
N ALA A 365 8.62 -11.81 6.03
CA ALA A 365 8.98 -10.98 7.15
C ALA A 365 8.02 -9.78 7.27
N ARG A 366 7.56 -9.51 8.48
CA ARG A 366 6.78 -8.34 8.84
C ARG A 366 7.49 -7.53 9.90
N PHE A 367 7.35 -6.21 9.84
CA PHE A 367 7.90 -5.34 10.87
C PHE A 367 6.96 -5.28 12.06
N VAL A 368 7.54 -5.51 13.24
CA VAL A 368 6.88 -5.37 14.54
C VAL A 368 7.74 -4.46 15.39
N SER A 369 7.14 -3.43 15.95
CA SER A 369 7.81 -2.53 16.88
C SER A 369 7.45 -2.90 18.31
N LEU A 370 8.45 -3.19 19.12
CA LEU A 370 8.40 -3.45 20.55
C LEU A 370 8.72 -2.14 21.28
N PHE A 371 7.82 -1.71 22.16
CA PHE A 371 7.94 -0.47 22.92
C PHE A 371 7.40 -0.64 24.34
N HIS A 372 7.84 0.21 25.25
CA HIS A 372 7.39 0.19 26.64
C HIS A 372 6.38 1.31 26.89
N TYR A 373 5.22 0.96 27.42
CA TYR A 373 4.17 1.92 27.75
C TYR A 373 3.36 1.44 28.95
N ASP A 374 3.16 2.35 29.91
CA ASP A 374 2.39 2.12 31.14
C ASP A 374 2.88 0.88 31.93
N GLY A 375 4.20 0.78 32.11
CA GLY A 375 4.84 -0.31 32.87
C GLY A 375 4.84 -1.67 32.16
N GLN A 376 4.47 -1.71 30.88
CA GLN A 376 4.36 -2.95 30.11
C GLN A 376 5.07 -2.85 28.76
N TRP A 377 5.65 -3.98 28.33
CA TRP A 377 6.12 -4.14 26.96
C TRP A 377 4.97 -4.50 26.05
N ARG A 378 4.89 -3.81 24.93
CA ARG A 378 3.82 -3.90 23.93
C ARG A 378 4.44 -3.98 22.54
N VAL A 379 3.70 -4.57 21.62
CA VAL A 379 4.06 -4.64 20.22
C VAL A 379 3.08 -3.86 19.37
N CYS A 380 3.51 -3.39 18.21
CA CYS A 380 2.66 -2.80 17.18
C CYS A 380 3.15 -3.24 15.81
N SER A 381 2.25 -3.63 14.91
CA SER A 381 2.59 -3.92 13.52
C SER A 381 2.41 -2.70 12.65
N SER A 382 3.30 -2.49 11.68
CA SER A 382 3.17 -1.41 10.70
C SER A 382 2.08 -1.64 9.64
N GLU A 383 1.50 -2.84 9.56
CA GLU A 383 0.64 -3.26 8.44
C GLU A 383 -0.84 -3.45 8.78
N LEU A 384 -1.23 -3.35 10.06
CA LEU A 384 -2.62 -3.50 10.48
C LEU A 384 -3.17 -2.12 10.88
N ALA A 385 -4.22 -1.68 10.17
CA ALA A 385 -4.95 -0.47 10.48
C ALA A 385 -5.77 -0.58 11.79
N ASP A 386 -6.00 -1.81 12.26
CA ASP A 386 -6.71 -2.12 13.51
C ASP A 386 -5.73 -2.15 14.68
N CYS A 387 -5.69 -1.07 15.46
CA CYS A 387 -4.97 -1.00 16.73
C CYS A 387 -5.56 -1.96 17.79
N SER A 388 -6.84 -2.34 17.64
CA SER A 388 -7.59 -3.14 18.63
C SER A 388 -7.00 -4.54 18.86
N ASP A 389 -6.35 -5.11 17.85
CA ASP A 389 -5.74 -6.45 17.92
C ASP A 389 -4.21 -6.41 18.16
N ALA A 390 -3.59 -5.23 18.21
CA ALA A 390 -2.13 -5.11 18.11
C ALA A 390 -1.41 -4.92 19.45
N VAL A 391 -2.07 -4.39 20.48
CA VAL A 391 -1.42 -4.14 21.78
C VAL A 391 -1.52 -5.37 22.69
N LEU A 392 -0.77 -6.42 22.33
CA LEU A 392 -0.65 -7.59 23.19
C LEU A 392 0.16 -7.26 24.44
N ARG A 393 -0.46 -7.52 25.59
CA ARG A 393 0.07 -7.22 26.91
C ARG A 393 0.94 -8.37 27.36
N VAL A 394 2.21 -8.08 27.64
CA VAL A 394 3.01 -8.93 28.53
C VAL A 394 3.29 -8.13 29.78
N THR A 395 2.59 -8.47 30.87
CA THR A 395 2.94 -7.96 32.19
C THR A 395 4.13 -8.77 32.67
N VAL A 396 5.33 -8.22 32.56
CA VAL A 396 6.47 -8.76 33.30
C VAL A 396 6.45 -8.10 34.67
N PRO A 397 6.22 -8.85 35.77
CA PRO A 397 6.32 -8.28 37.10
C PRO A 397 7.75 -7.77 37.29
N MET A 398 7.91 -6.45 37.35
CA MET A 398 9.19 -5.85 37.71
C MET A 398 9.54 -6.33 39.13
N PRO A 399 10.78 -6.77 39.39
CA PRO A 399 11.20 -7.10 40.73
C PRO A 399 11.02 -5.85 41.60
N SER A 400 10.06 -5.92 42.50
CA SER A 400 9.78 -4.85 43.46
C SER A 400 11.08 -4.50 44.18
N THR A 401 11.52 -3.25 44.06
CA THR A 401 12.66 -2.68 44.79
C THR A 401 12.38 -2.48 46.28
N ALA A 402 11.27 -3.02 46.80
CA ALA A 402 11.01 -3.05 48.23
C ALA A 402 12.12 -3.84 48.94
N THR A 403 12.92 -3.10 49.71
CA THR A 403 13.91 -3.63 50.63
C THR A 403 13.23 -4.66 51.56
N PRO A 404 13.79 -5.87 51.72
CA PRO A 404 13.16 -6.89 52.54
C PRO A 404 13.13 -6.40 53.99
N ARG A 405 11.91 -6.19 54.53
CA ARG A 405 11.71 -6.06 55.97
C ARG A 405 12.10 -7.40 56.62
N PRO A 406 12.84 -7.38 57.74
CA PRO A 406 13.20 -8.59 58.44
C PRO A 406 11.99 -9.06 59.27
N GLU A 407 11.26 -10.07 58.79
CA GLU A 407 10.26 -10.76 59.61
C GLU A 407 10.57 -12.26 59.70
N THR A 408 10.94 -12.63 60.92
CA THR A 408 10.71 -13.87 61.67
C THR A 408 10.24 -15.12 60.92
N LEU A 409 11.08 -16.15 61.05
CA LEU A 409 10.87 -17.56 60.74
C LEU A 409 9.60 -18.16 61.39
N GLU A 410 8.71 -18.71 60.57
CA GLU A 410 8.03 -19.98 60.88
C GLU A 410 8.00 -20.89 59.62
N PRO A 411 8.20 -22.21 59.77
CA PRO A 411 8.19 -23.13 58.65
C PRO A 411 6.77 -23.68 58.46
N ASN A 412 6.12 -23.36 57.34
CA ASN A 412 4.96 -24.12 56.89
C ASN A 412 5.11 -24.62 55.46
N ALA A 413 4.80 -25.90 55.34
CA ALA A 413 5.07 -26.76 54.23
C ALA A 413 4.16 -26.52 53.02
N GLY A 414 4.75 -26.65 51.84
CA GLY A 414 4.13 -27.32 50.70
C GLY A 414 2.90 -26.66 50.09
N LYS A 415 3.11 -25.57 49.34
CA LYS A 415 2.30 -25.29 48.14
C LYS A 415 3.24 -24.92 47.01
N LYS A 416 3.28 -25.77 45.97
CA LYS A 416 3.80 -25.39 44.65
C LYS A 416 2.94 -24.24 44.16
N GLU A 417 3.52 -23.07 44.01
CA GLU A 417 2.94 -22.00 43.21
C GLU A 417 3.00 -22.46 41.74
N GLU A 418 1.85 -22.86 41.22
CA GLU A 418 1.65 -22.94 39.77
C GLU A 418 1.67 -21.52 39.22
N CYS A 419 2.67 -21.21 38.39
CA CYS A 419 2.63 -20.08 37.46
C CYS A 419 1.36 -20.18 36.63
N THR A 420 0.37 -19.35 36.96
CA THR A 420 -0.84 -19.18 36.14
C THR A 420 -0.45 -18.30 34.94
N PHE A 421 -0.38 -18.93 33.78
CA PHE A 421 0.06 -18.39 32.51
C PHE A 421 -1.17 -17.91 31.70
N LEU A 422 -1.08 -16.70 31.13
CA LEU A 422 -1.97 -16.12 30.11
C LEU A 422 -3.47 -16.01 30.45
N GLU A 423 -3.89 -14.82 30.90
CA GLU A 423 -5.30 -14.42 30.80
C GLU A 423 -5.57 -13.86 29.39
N TYR A 424 -6.20 -14.67 28.54
CA TYR A 424 -6.72 -14.26 27.24
C TYR A 424 -8.07 -13.55 27.41
N LEU A 425 -8.20 -12.33 26.88
CA LEU A 425 -9.49 -11.67 26.66
C LEU A 425 -9.66 -11.45 25.15
N ALA A 426 -10.32 -12.41 24.49
CA ALA A 426 -10.79 -12.26 23.12
C ALA A 426 -12.10 -11.47 23.09
N PHE A 427 -12.15 -10.39 22.33
CA PHE A 427 -13.38 -9.65 22.04
C PHE A 427 -13.72 -9.70 20.55
N LYS A 428 -15.02 -9.89 20.26
CA LYS A 428 -15.56 -9.87 18.91
C LYS A 428 -15.61 -8.44 18.39
N SER A 429 -14.75 -8.12 17.42
CA SER A 429 -14.89 -6.93 16.58
C SER A 429 -16.29 -6.88 15.97
N ARG A 430 -16.98 -5.75 16.17
CA ARG A 430 -18.27 -5.40 15.56
C ARG A 430 -18.19 -3.98 15.04
N THR A 431 -17.60 -3.79 13.86
CA THR A 431 -17.83 -2.57 13.06
C THR A 431 -17.90 -2.92 11.57
N HIS A 432 -19.11 -2.78 11.03
CA HIS A 432 -19.39 -2.80 9.60
C HIS A 432 -18.80 -1.56 8.92
N TYR A 433 -17.90 -1.72 7.95
CA TYR A 433 -17.77 -0.80 6.80
C TYR A 433 -17.20 -1.52 5.56
N ASN A 434 -17.96 -1.44 4.46
CA ASN A 434 -17.88 -2.23 3.23
C ASN A 434 -16.82 -1.75 2.22
N TYR A 435 -15.55 -2.08 2.42
CA TYR A 435 -14.57 -2.11 1.33
C TYR A 435 -13.83 -3.45 1.24
N TRP A 436 -13.77 -4.20 2.35
CA TRP A 436 -13.17 -5.53 2.42
C TRP A 436 -13.99 -6.59 1.67
N GLU A 437 -15.33 -6.52 1.70
CA GLU A 437 -16.21 -7.48 1.01
C GLU A 437 -16.01 -7.50 -0.52
N VAL A 438 -15.64 -6.36 -1.14
CA VAL A 438 -15.40 -6.28 -2.60
C VAL A 438 -14.06 -6.92 -2.99
N MET A 439 -13.03 -6.78 -2.14
CA MET A 439 -11.75 -7.48 -2.30
C MET A 439 -11.94 -8.99 -2.04
N GLU A 440 -12.74 -9.36 -1.03
CA GLU A 440 -13.00 -10.75 -0.69
C GLU A 440 -13.84 -11.46 -1.77
N GLU A 441 -14.86 -10.83 -2.34
CA GLU A 441 -15.65 -11.39 -3.46
C GLU A 441 -14.82 -11.65 -4.73
N THR A 442 -13.82 -10.83 -4.99
CA THR A 442 -12.90 -11.02 -6.12
C THR A 442 -11.95 -12.22 -5.87
N LEU A 443 -11.72 -12.58 -4.60
CA LEU A 443 -10.81 -13.64 -4.16
C LEU A 443 -11.53 -14.95 -3.74
N ILE A 444 -12.85 -14.90 -3.49
CA ILE A 444 -13.69 -16.07 -3.14
C ILE A 444 -13.73 -17.09 -4.28
N LYS A 445 -13.86 -16.64 -5.55
CA LYS A 445 -13.91 -17.56 -6.71
C LYS A 445 -12.60 -18.33 -6.91
N PRO A 446 -11.41 -17.69 -6.84
CA PRO A 446 -10.12 -18.40 -6.80
C PRO A 446 -10.01 -19.38 -5.63
N ARG A 447 -10.40 -18.99 -4.41
CA ARG A 447 -10.32 -19.85 -3.21
C ARG A 447 -11.28 -21.06 -3.26
N GLN A 448 -12.51 -20.88 -3.75
CA GLN A 448 -13.48 -21.97 -3.90
C GLN A 448 -13.12 -22.93 -5.04
N ALA A 449 -12.59 -22.41 -6.16
CA ALA A 449 -12.05 -23.22 -7.25
C ALA A 449 -10.84 -24.04 -6.80
N PHE A 450 -9.97 -23.44 -5.98
CA PHE A 450 -8.78 -24.08 -5.41
C PHE A 450 -9.13 -25.12 -4.33
N ALA A 451 -10.03 -24.81 -3.39
CA ALA A 451 -10.53 -25.79 -2.41
C ALA A 451 -11.23 -26.98 -3.09
N SER A 452 -11.96 -26.74 -4.18
CA SER A 452 -12.56 -27.80 -5.00
C SER A 452 -11.52 -28.60 -5.80
N PHE A 453 -10.36 -28.01 -6.11
CA PHE A 453 -9.23 -28.69 -6.74
C PHE A 453 -8.48 -29.57 -5.73
N VAL A 454 -8.13 -29.04 -4.55
CA VAL A 454 -7.46 -29.78 -3.46
C VAL A 454 -8.32 -30.94 -2.97
N ASN A 455 -9.64 -30.75 -2.82
CA ASN A 455 -10.55 -31.82 -2.43
C ASN A 455 -10.79 -32.87 -3.53
N ARG A 456 -10.50 -32.55 -4.80
CA ARG A 456 -10.51 -33.52 -5.91
C ARG A 456 -9.17 -34.25 -6.04
N ALA A 457 -8.05 -33.55 -5.86
CA ALA A 457 -6.72 -34.13 -5.86
C ALA A 457 -6.51 -35.12 -4.69
N ARG A 458 -7.07 -34.82 -3.51
CA ARG A 458 -7.07 -35.74 -2.35
C ARG A 458 -7.97 -36.98 -2.52
N LYS A 459 -8.85 -37.00 -3.53
CA LYS A 459 -9.72 -38.15 -3.84
C LYS A 459 -9.15 -39.05 -4.95
N VAL A 460 -7.99 -38.72 -5.51
CA VAL A 460 -7.29 -39.62 -6.44
C VAL A 460 -6.41 -40.55 -5.62
N ASP A 461 -6.89 -41.78 -5.42
CA ASP A 461 -6.14 -42.87 -4.79
C ASP A 461 -4.97 -43.26 -5.72
N PRO A 462 -3.70 -43.26 -5.27
CA PRO A 462 -2.54 -43.55 -6.12
C PRO A 462 -2.43 -45.01 -6.60
N THR A 463 -3.38 -45.88 -6.24
CA THR A 463 -3.24 -47.33 -6.41
C THR A 463 -3.98 -47.95 -7.60
N ASN A 464 -4.65 -47.16 -8.45
CA ASN A 464 -5.37 -47.70 -9.62
C ASN A 464 -4.71 -47.33 -10.96
N TRP A 465 -3.60 -48.00 -11.27
CA TRP A 465 -3.14 -48.20 -12.65
C TRP A 465 -2.65 -49.65 -12.83
N GLU A 466 -3.59 -50.55 -13.11
CA GLU A 466 -3.52 -51.69 -14.05
C GLU A 466 -4.46 -52.84 -13.64
N GLY A 467 -5.05 -53.50 -14.65
CA GLY A 467 -5.39 -54.92 -14.55
C GLY A 467 -6.86 -55.29 -14.34
N THR A 468 -7.53 -55.50 -15.46
CA THR A 468 -8.78 -56.28 -15.66
C THR A 468 -9.01 -57.45 -14.70
N GLY A 469 -10.21 -57.56 -14.10
CA GLY A 469 -10.75 -58.85 -13.65
C GLY A 469 -11.76 -58.84 -12.49
N GLN A 470 -13.05 -58.95 -12.84
CA GLN A 470 -14.16 -59.60 -12.10
C GLN A 470 -14.56 -59.16 -10.67
N SER A 471 -15.71 -58.46 -10.62
CA SER A 471 -16.90 -58.67 -9.77
C SER A 471 -16.81 -59.64 -8.57
N LEU A 472 -17.12 -59.14 -7.36
CA LEU A 472 -18.37 -59.44 -6.66
C LEU A 472 -18.55 -58.63 -5.35
N THR A 473 -19.82 -58.27 -5.15
CA THR A 473 -20.58 -57.68 -4.02
C THR A 473 -20.11 -57.92 -2.58
N GLY A 474 -20.31 -56.93 -1.70
CA GLY A 474 -20.37 -57.16 -0.25
C GLY A 474 -20.56 -55.91 0.61
N SER A 475 -21.63 -55.88 1.39
CA SER A 475 -22.16 -54.79 2.22
C SER A 475 -21.32 -54.40 3.45
N GLY A 476 -21.47 -53.16 3.93
CA GLY A 476 -21.01 -52.81 5.28
C GLY A 476 -21.25 -51.35 5.69
N ARG A 477 -22.51 -51.01 6.01
CA ARG A 477 -22.92 -49.70 6.56
C ARG A 477 -22.54 -49.64 8.04
N ALA A 478 -21.38 -49.09 8.38
CA ALA A 478 -20.99 -48.78 9.76
C ALA A 478 -21.22 -47.29 10.07
N LYS A 479 -22.14 -47.01 10.99
CA LYS A 479 -22.33 -45.69 11.62
C LYS A 479 -21.07 -45.34 12.42
N ARG A 480 -20.31 -44.34 11.98
CA ARG A 480 -19.35 -43.63 12.84
C ARG A 480 -20.07 -42.46 13.51
N SER A 481 -20.04 -42.45 14.84
CA SER A 481 -20.50 -41.35 15.69
C SER A 481 -19.61 -40.13 15.49
N ALA A 482 -20.19 -39.05 14.98
CA ALA A 482 -19.58 -37.73 14.94
C ALA A 482 -19.69 -37.08 16.32
N THR A 483 -18.59 -37.07 17.05
CA THR A 483 -18.31 -36.11 18.13
C THR A 483 -16.95 -35.48 17.80
N GLY A 484 -16.90 -34.77 16.67
CA GLY A 484 -15.82 -33.84 16.39
C GLY A 484 -16.20 -32.54 17.07
N SER A 485 -15.55 -32.22 18.20
CA SER A 485 -15.51 -30.85 18.69
C SER A 485 -14.69 -30.06 17.68
N ASP A 486 -15.37 -29.32 16.79
CA ASP A 486 -14.74 -28.32 15.95
C ASP A 486 -14.17 -27.24 16.88
N HIS A 487 -12.92 -27.44 17.33
CA HIS A 487 -12.13 -26.37 17.89
C HIS A 487 -11.85 -25.42 16.73
N GLU A 488 -12.70 -24.40 16.58
CA GLU A 488 -12.33 -23.19 15.85
C GLU A 488 -11.03 -22.68 16.48
N SER A 489 -9.89 -22.91 15.82
CA SER A 489 -8.63 -22.35 16.29
C SER A 489 -8.77 -20.84 16.17
N GLU A 490 -8.79 -20.14 17.30
CA GLU A 490 -8.81 -18.68 17.32
C GLU A 490 -7.67 -18.15 16.44
N ALA A 491 -7.99 -17.17 15.59
CA ALA A 491 -7.03 -16.62 14.66
C ALA A 491 -5.96 -15.86 15.44
N LYS A 492 -4.71 -16.34 15.39
CA LYS A 492 -3.56 -15.67 15.99
C LYS A 492 -3.22 -14.40 15.21
N THR A 493 -2.96 -13.32 15.93
CA THR A 493 -2.44 -12.06 15.38
C THR A 493 -0.94 -12.14 15.14
N LEU A 494 -0.37 -11.17 14.42
CA LEU A 494 1.09 -11.09 14.24
C LEU A 494 1.83 -10.88 15.57
N GLY A 495 1.22 -10.15 16.51
CA GLY A 495 1.81 -9.96 17.83
C GLY A 495 1.82 -11.25 18.66
N ASP A 496 0.83 -12.13 18.49
CA ASP A 496 0.82 -13.44 19.16
C ASP A 496 2.00 -14.28 18.68
N TYR A 497 2.22 -14.33 17.36
CA TYR A 497 3.38 -15.00 16.80
C TYR A 497 4.71 -14.39 17.27
N PHE A 498 4.79 -13.07 17.40
CA PHE A 498 5.99 -12.42 17.95
C PHE A 498 6.28 -12.90 19.36
N TRP A 499 5.29 -12.92 20.25
CA TRP A 499 5.47 -13.33 21.64
C TRP A 499 5.76 -14.83 21.78
N GLU A 500 5.13 -15.68 20.98
CA GLU A 500 5.46 -17.11 20.92
C GLU A 500 6.93 -17.32 20.53
N ILE A 501 7.38 -16.68 19.45
CA ILE A 501 8.79 -16.71 19.03
C ILE A 501 9.70 -16.19 20.15
N TRP A 502 9.30 -15.10 20.80
CA TRP A 502 10.08 -14.48 21.87
C TRP A 502 10.30 -15.43 23.05
N HIS A 503 9.24 -16.11 23.49
CA HIS A 503 9.27 -17.06 24.59
C HIS A 503 10.00 -18.35 24.22
N GLU A 504 9.70 -18.94 23.06
CA GLU A 504 10.34 -20.17 22.58
C GLU A 504 11.86 -20.03 22.43
N ARG A 505 12.32 -18.86 22.00
CA ARG A 505 13.76 -18.56 21.83
C ARG A 505 14.43 -18.07 23.12
N GLY A 506 13.65 -17.85 24.18
CA GLY A 506 14.14 -17.31 25.46
C GLY A 506 14.85 -15.96 25.28
N TYR A 507 14.24 -15.07 24.49
CA TYR A 507 14.71 -13.70 24.37
C TYR A 507 14.43 -12.93 25.66
N GLN A 508 15.32 -12.01 26.01
CA GLN A 508 15.16 -11.14 27.18
C GLN A 508 14.62 -9.80 26.74
N LEU A 509 13.66 -9.26 27.50
CA LEU A 509 13.16 -7.92 27.22
C LEU A 509 14.30 -6.90 27.41
N PRO A 510 14.36 -5.85 26.58
CA PRO A 510 15.33 -4.79 26.76
C PRO A 510 15.14 -4.09 28.12
N GLU A 511 16.22 -3.58 28.69
CA GLU A 511 16.16 -2.78 29.93
C GLU A 511 15.82 -1.31 29.64
N ASP A 512 16.23 -0.81 28.47
CA ASP A 512 16.02 0.58 28.09
C ASP A 512 14.61 0.79 27.52
N THR A 513 13.79 1.47 28.30
CA THR A 513 12.39 1.77 27.98
C THR A 513 12.21 3.07 27.20
N SER A 514 13.29 3.83 26.97
CA SER A 514 13.29 5.05 26.16
C SER A 514 13.34 4.78 24.66
N LEU A 515 13.56 3.51 24.28
CA LEU A 515 13.73 3.06 22.91
C LEU A 515 12.51 2.31 22.37
N CYS A 516 12.21 2.54 21.10
CA CYS A 516 11.34 1.71 20.27
C CYS A 516 12.19 0.74 19.46
N TYR A 517 12.12 -0.54 19.77
CA TYR A 517 12.85 -1.60 19.07
C TYR A 517 12.00 -2.11 17.92
N THR A 518 12.58 -2.29 16.75
CA THR A 518 11.88 -2.82 15.57
C THR A 518 12.46 -4.17 15.22
N PHE A 519 11.59 -5.16 15.07
CA PHE A 519 11.92 -6.52 14.70
C PHE A 519 11.35 -6.86 13.34
N MET A 520 12.05 -7.71 12.61
CA MET A 520 11.53 -8.43 11.46
C MET A 520 11.12 -9.83 11.92
N VAL A 521 9.83 -10.12 11.83
CA VAL A 521 9.23 -11.38 12.29
C VAL A 521 8.90 -12.22 11.07
N SER A 522 9.50 -13.41 10.97
CA SER A 522 9.19 -14.39 9.92
C SER A 522 8.28 -15.47 10.48
N VAL A 523 7.05 -15.54 9.98
CA VAL A 523 6.04 -16.50 10.43
C VAL A 523 5.66 -17.42 9.26
N THR A 524 5.75 -18.73 9.47
CA THR A 524 5.36 -19.74 8.46
C THR A 524 3.88 -19.71 8.12
N ALA A 525 3.04 -19.32 9.07
CA ALA A 525 1.59 -19.22 8.88
C ALA A 525 1.15 -18.08 7.93
N ILE A 526 2.01 -17.07 7.68
CA ILE A 526 1.70 -15.92 6.81
C ILE A 526 2.12 -16.24 5.37
N ASP A 527 1.89 -17.48 4.94
CA ASP A 527 2.34 -17.94 3.63
C ASP A 527 1.41 -17.44 2.52
N ALA A 528 1.77 -16.32 1.90
CA ALA A 528 1.09 -15.81 0.70
C ALA A 528 1.64 -16.41 -0.61
N CYS A 529 2.70 -17.22 -0.57
CA CYS A 529 3.40 -17.79 -1.72
C CYS A 529 3.80 -19.25 -1.49
N GLU A 530 2.92 -20.20 -1.81
CA GLU A 530 3.17 -21.65 -1.72
C GLU A 530 4.27 -22.17 -2.69
N HIS A 531 4.79 -21.32 -3.60
CA HIS A 531 5.63 -21.75 -4.74
C HIS A 531 7.12 -21.36 -4.66
N LEU A 532 7.55 -20.66 -3.60
CA LEU A 532 8.98 -20.46 -3.36
C LEU A 532 9.49 -21.61 -2.46
N PRO A 533 10.70 -22.14 -2.69
CA PRO A 533 11.26 -23.19 -1.84
C PRO A 533 11.19 -22.74 -0.39
N SER A 534 10.73 -23.63 0.49
CA SER A 534 10.68 -23.36 1.93
C SER A 534 12.07 -22.92 2.36
N GLN A 535 12.19 -21.75 3.00
CA GLN A 535 13.42 -21.38 3.67
C GLN A 535 13.83 -22.51 4.62
N ASP A 536 15.13 -22.62 4.91
CA ASP A 536 15.62 -23.52 5.95
C ASP A 536 14.71 -23.43 7.18
N ALA A 537 14.21 -24.57 7.66
CA ALA A 537 13.29 -24.66 8.79
C ALA A 537 13.86 -23.98 10.05
N SER A 538 15.16 -23.73 10.11
CA SER A 538 15.84 -22.97 11.16
C SER A 538 15.48 -21.48 11.20
N SER A 539 15.11 -20.88 10.05
CA SER A 539 14.79 -19.46 9.88
C SER A 539 13.32 -19.10 10.10
N ALA A 540 12.43 -20.09 10.00
CA ALA A 540 11.05 -19.98 10.43
C ALA A 540 10.96 -19.72 11.94
N GLY A 541 10.08 -18.81 12.37
CA GLY A 541 9.90 -18.51 13.78
C GLY A 541 11.10 -17.77 14.39
N GLN A 542 11.54 -16.71 13.70
CA GLN A 542 12.58 -15.81 14.20
C GLN A 542 12.07 -14.37 14.23
N ALA A 543 12.46 -13.65 15.28
CA ALA A 543 12.29 -12.21 15.41
C ALA A 543 13.68 -11.56 15.40
N LEU A 544 14.05 -10.94 14.28
CA LEU A 544 15.37 -10.34 14.07
C LEU A 544 15.31 -8.85 14.38
N LEU A 545 16.09 -8.38 15.35
CA LEU A 545 16.08 -6.97 15.78
C LEU A 545 16.59 -6.06 14.67
N SER A 546 15.72 -5.50 13.82
CA SER A 546 16.03 -4.59 12.71
C SER A 546 16.63 -3.23 13.12
N GLY A 547 16.42 -2.77 14.35
CA GLY A 547 17.04 -1.56 14.89
C GLY A 547 16.25 -0.98 16.07
N ALA A 548 16.77 0.07 16.69
CA ALA A 548 16.05 0.80 17.75
C ALA A 548 16.07 2.31 17.48
N ARG A 549 15.07 3.03 17.99
CA ARG A 549 14.94 4.48 17.87
C ARG A 549 14.54 5.08 19.20
N HIS A 550 15.18 6.18 19.59
CA HIS A 550 14.81 6.90 20.80
C HIS A 550 13.48 7.63 20.63
N LEU A 551 12.63 7.57 21.66
CA LEU A 551 11.28 8.17 21.61
C LEU A 551 11.31 9.70 21.66
N ASP A 552 12.34 10.31 22.24
CA ASP A 552 12.58 11.77 22.19
C ASP A 552 12.98 12.30 20.80
N GLY A 553 12.97 11.46 19.75
CA GLY A 553 13.27 11.86 18.38
C GLY A 553 14.76 12.01 18.09
N LYS A 554 15.64 11.93 19.09
CA LYS A 554 17.09 11.83 18.89
C LYS A 554 17.41 10.52 18.15
N LEU A 555 18.13 10.62 17.04
CA LEU A 555 18.78 9.44 16.48
C LEU A 555 19.93 9.10 17.43
N GLU A 556 19.84 7.98 18.15
CA GLU A 556 21.01 7.42 18.82
C GLU A 556 21.63 6.33 17.96
N ASP A 557 22.96 6.41 17.87
CA ASP A 557 23.86 5.33 17.55
C ASP A 557 23.63 4.20 18.57
N LEU A 558 22.79 3.20 18.25
CA LEU A 558 23.12 1.90 18.81
C LEU A 558 24.50 1.56 18.22
N PRO A 559 25.57 1.45 19.03
CA PRO A 559 26.78 0.86 18.52
C PRO A 559 26.38 -0.50 17.95
N PRO A 560 26.76 -0.85 16.71
CA PRO A 560 26.60 -2.22 16.27
C PRO A 560 27.24 -3.09 17.34
N ILE A 561 26.56 -4.17 17.66
CA ILE A 561 27.08 -5.16 18.56
C ILE A 561 28.33 -5.73 17.88
N ASP A 562 29.50 -5.19 18.23
CA ASP A 562 30.78 -5.60 17.68
C ASP A 562 31.06 -7.02 18.19
N HIS A 563 30.87 -8.00 17.33
CA HIS A 563 31.51 -9.31 17.47
C HIS A 563 32.51 -9.49 16.33
N PRO A 564 33.78 -9.83 16.62
CA PRO A 564 34.74 -10.16 15.58
C PRO A 564 34.26 -11.40 14.83
N TRP A 565 34.19 -11.27 13.50
CA TRP A 565 34.02 -12.40 12.61
C TRP A 565 35.33 -13.21 12.62
N GLU A 566 35.36 -14.32 13.33
CA GLU A 566 36.36 -15.38 13.10
C GLU A 566 35.90 -16.12 11.84
N GLY A 567 36.39 -15.67 10.68
CA GLY A 567 36.18 -16.37 9.43
C GLY A 567 36.83 -17.76 9.52
N ASP A 568 36.06 -18.79 9.16
CA ASP A 568 36.62 -20.10 8.85
C ASP A 568 37.72 -19.89 7.81
N HIS A 569 38.95 -20.25 8.20
CA HIS A 569 40.07 -20.32 7.26
C HIS A 569 39.64 -21.23 6.10
N GLU A 570 39.54 -20.66 4.90
CA GLU A 570 39.62 -21.45 3.66
C GLU A 570 40.93 -22.24 3.73
N GLU A 571 40.81 -23.54 4.02
CA GLU A 571 41.89 -24.50 3.77
C GLU A 571 42.25 -24.40 2.30
N SER A 572 43.38 -23.75 2.04
CA SER A 572 44.08 -23.83 0.78
C SER A 572 44.27 -25.30 0.42
N ALA A 573 43.71 -25.71 -0.72
CA ALA A 573 44.05 -26.96 -1.38
C ALA A 573 45.55 -26.95 -1.72
N GLY A 574 46.36 -27.47 -0.79
CA GLY A 574 47.79 -27.66 -0.91
C GLY A 574 48.13 -29.15 -0.80
N ASP A 575 48.86 -29.62 -1.80
CA ASP A 575 49.33 -30.98 -2.05
C ASP A 575 49.54 -31.90 -0.83
N ALA A 576 48.80 -33.01 -0.81
CA ALA A 576 49.06 -34.14 0.06
C ALA A 576 50.17 -35.03 -0.53
N ARG A 577 51.41 -34.89 -0.04
CA ARG A 577 52.39 -35.99 0.00
C ARG A 577 53.32 -35.94 1.23
N ALA A 578 53.18 -36.99 2.04
CA ALA A 578 54.19 -37.70 2.83
C ALA A 578 54.57 -37.22 4.25
N ALA A 579 54.68 -38.25 5.10
CA ALA A 579 55.45 -38.41 6.35
C ALA A 579 54.70 -38.25 7.71
N GLU A 580 54.31 -39.43 8.21
CA GLU A 580 54.61 -40.01 9.55
C GLU A 580 54.67 -39.14 10.82
N ASP A 581 53.86 -39.60 11.78
CA ASP A 581 54.23 -39.97 13.16
C ASP A 581 54.75 -38.87 14.12
N THR A 582 53.92 -38.50 15.10
CA THR A 582 54.18 -38.69 16.55
C THR A 582 53.17 -37.90 17.42
N GLY A 583 52.71 -38.54 18.49
CA GLY A 583 52.73 -37.92 19.83
C GLY A 583 51.47 -37.21 20.35
N ASP A 584 50.90 -37.82 21.40
CA ASP A 584 50.03 -37.28 22.45
C ASP A 584 50.09 -35.75 22.68
N THR A 585 48.92 -35.11 22.88
CA THR A 585 48.76 -34.05 23.88
C THR A 585 47.30 -33.84 24.31
N ALA A 586 47.18 -33.45 25.58
CA ALA A 586 45.99 -33.49 26.42
C ALA A 586 44.89 -32.48 26.07
N ALA A 587 43.65 -32.86 26.37
CA ALA A 587 42.47 -32.01 26.34
C ALA A 587 42.58 -30.86 27.36
N ALA A 588 42.60 -29.62 26.85
CA ALA A 588 42.36 -28.42 27.64
C ALA A 588 40.85 -28.18 27.79
N PRO A 589 40.36 -27.68 28.96
CA PRO A 589 38.95 -27.42 29.16
C PRO A 589 38.53 -26.21 28.31
N ALA A 590 37.40 -26.36 27.60
CA ALA A 590 36.76 -25.30 26.85
C ALA A 590 36.54 -24.07 27.75
N ALA A 591 37.20 -22.97 27.41
CA ALA A 591 36.93 -21.67 27.99
C ALA A 591 35.47 -21.31 27.68
N GLY A 592 34.70 -21.02 28.73
CA GLY A 592 33.29 -20.65 28.61
C GLY A 592 33.12 -19.42 27.72
N ASN A 593 32.36 -19.59 26.65
CA ASN A 593 31.98 -18.51 25.76
C ASN A 593 31.21 -17.44 26.56
N PRO A 594 31.59 -16.16 26.54
CA PRO A 594 30.87 -15.13 27.28
C PRO A 594 29.45 -15.01 26.73
N LYS A 595 28.46 -15.16 27.61
CA LYS A 595 27.04 -14.86 27.35
C LYS A 595 26.89 -13.36 27.12
N GLY A 596 27.25 -12.88 25.93
CA GLY A 596 27.25 -11.46 25.58
C GLY A 596 26.57 -11.20 24.23
N ALA A 597 25.36 -10.62 24.31
CA ALA A 597 24.52 -10.14 23.22
C ALA A 597 23.91 -11.19 22.27
N LYS A 598 22.68 -11.63 22.58
CA LYS A 598 21.83 -12.49 21.72
C LYS A 598 21.27 -11.81 20.45
N TYR A 599 21.65 -10.58 20.15
CA TYR A 599 21.02 -9.74 19.11
C TYR A 599 21.99 -9.28 18.00
N ALA A 600 23.12 -9.98 17.82
CA ALA A 600 24.16 -9.53 16.91
C ALA A 600 23.80 -9.72 15.42
N TRP A 601 24.24 -8.76 14.60
CA TRP A 601 24.19 -8.83 13.14
C TRP A 601 25.54 -9.26 12.59
N PRO A 602 25.61 -10.22 11.65
CA PRO A 602 26.83 -10.42 10.91
C PRO A 602 27.05 -9.22 9.95
N PRO A 603 28.20 -8.51 10.02
CA PRO A 603 28.55 -7.51 9.01
C PRO A 603 28.72 -8.18 7.65
N VAL A 604 28.40 -7.47 6.56
CA VAL A 604 28.42 -8.07 5.20
C VAL A 604 29.83 -8.26 4.70
N LEU A 605 30.72 -7.33 5.01
CA LEU A 605 32.08 -7.31 4.48
C LEU A 605 33.03 -6.59 5.45
N PRO A 606 34.32 -6.99 5.46
CA PRO A 606 35.38 -6.18 6.06
C PRO A 606 35.47 -4.81 5.38
N PRO A 607 35.99 -3.78 6.07
CA PRO A 607 36.01 -2.37 5.63
C PRO A 607 36.95 -2.06 4.45
N ASP A 608 37.15 -3.01 3.55
CA ASP A 608 38.01 -2.87 2.38
C ASP A 608 37.45 -1.77 1.46
N HIS A 609 38.34 -0.93 0.92
CA HIS A 609 38.12 0.36 0.24
C HIS A 609 37.23 0.38 -1.03
N HIS A 610 36.33 -0.57 -1.24
CA HIS A 610 35.36 -0.49 -2.33
C HIS A 610 34.25 0.49 -1.98
N SER A 611 33.93 1.40 -2.92
CA SER A 611 32.77 2.27 -2.76
C SER A 611 31.51 1.42 -2.54
N LEU A 612 30.64 1.87 -1.64
CA LEU A 612 29.35 1.24 -1.34
C LEU A 612 28.63 0.81 -2.64
N TYR A 613 28.66 1.67 -3.66
CA TYR A 613 28.18 1.41 -5.01
C TYR A 613 28.66 0.08 -5.62
N ARG A 614 29.95 -0.24 -5.56
CA ARG A 614 30.50 -1.49 -6.11
C ARG A 614 30.04 -2.70 -5.31
N VAL A 615 29.92 -2.57 -3.99
CA VAL A 615 29.38 -3.63 -3.12
C VAL A 615 27.93 -3.89 -3.47
N LEU A 616 27.10 -2.84 -3.58
CA LEU A 616 25.68 -2.98 -3.93
C LEU A 616 25.47 -3.63 -5.30
N LEU A 617 26.26 -3.25 -6.30
CA LEU A 617 26.21 -3.88 -7.63
C LEU A 617 26.69 -5.33 -7.61
N ARG A 618 27.77 -5.62 -6.90
CA ARG A 618 28.34 -6.98 -6.84
C ARG A 618 27.40 -7.91 -6.10
N GLU A 619 26.97 -7.53 -4.90
CA GLU A 619 26.10 -8.35 -4.06
C GLU A 619 24.69 -8.42 -4.65
N GLY A 620 24.13 -7.29 -5.13
CA GLY A 620 22.81 -7.26 -5.77
C GLY A 620 22.69 -8.16 -7.00
N ARG A 621 23.78 -8.35 -7.76
CA ARG A 621 23.84 -9.30 -8.90
C ARG A 621 24.04 -10.75 -8.48
N ARG A 622 24.61 -10.99 -7.29
CA ARG A 622 24.86 -12.32 -6.73
C ARG A 622 23.73 -12.83 -5.84
N LEU A 623 22.72 -12.00 -5.56
CA LEU A 623 21.56 -12.42 -4.80
C LEU A 623 20.83 -13.53 -5.54
N ASP A 624 20.81 -14.71 -4.94
CA ASP A 624 19.88 -15.74 -5.32
C ASP A 624 18.47 -15.30 -4.93
N SER A 625 17.74 -14.82 -5.94
CA SER A 625 16.35 -14.39 -5.80
C SER A 625 15.38 -15.49 -5.37
N SER A 626 15.78 -16.76 -5.47
CA SER A 626 14.99 -17.88 -4.97
C SER A 626 15.17 -18.09 -3.45
N ALA A 627 16.29 -17.63 -2.89
CA ALA A 627 16.60 -17.73 -1.46
C ALA A 627 16.26 -16.45 -0.66
N CYS A 628 16.35 -15.26 -1.29
CA CYS A 628 16.09 -14.00 -0.61
C CYS A 628 15.49 -12.92 -1.53
N SER A 629 14.66 -12.04 -0.98
CA SER A 629 14.08 -10.91 -1.74
C SER A 629 15.09 -9.77 -1.97
N GLY A 630 16.14 -9.69 -1.17
CA GLY A 630 17.01 -8.53 -1.12
C GLY A 630 17.81 -8.40 0.16
N PHE A 631 18.48 -7.26 0.31
CA PHE A 631 19.13 -6.85 1.55
C PHE A 631 18.84 -5.38 1.92
N LEU A 632 19.12 -5.04 3.18
CA LEU A 632 18.86 -3.72 3.73
C LEU A 632 20.16 -2.92 3.89
N VAL A 633 20.30 -1.80 3.19
CA VAL A 633 21.39 -0.87 3.43
C VAL A 633 20.95 0.14 4.47
N VAL A 634 21.80 0.35 5.48
CA VAL A 634 21.59 1.37 6.52
C VAL A 634 22.81 2.29 6.48
N ASP A 635 22.62 3.60 6.45
CA ASP A 635 23.74 4.53 6.62
C ASP A 635 23.91 4.94 8.09
N ASP A 636 24.88 5.81 8.37
CA ASP A 636 25.15 6.30 9.73
C ASP A 636 24.01 7.17 10.27
N ASP A 637 23.22 7.79 9.38
CA ASP A 637 22.01 8.53 9.73
C ASP A 637 20.78 7.59 9.85
N LEU A 638 21.01 6.27 9.96
CA LEU A 638 19.99 5.22 10.00
C LEU A 638 18.95 5.31 8.87
N ARG A 639 19.30 5.92 7.74
CA ARG A 639 18.49 5.92 6.52
C ARG A 639 18.58 4.54 5.92
N ARG A 640 17.43 4.04 5.51
CA ARG A 640 17.25 2.65 5.09
C ARG A 640 16.89 2.59 3.63
N ALA A 641 17.67 1.84 2.85
CA ALA A 641 17.34 1.51 1.47
C ALA A 641 17.23 -0.01 1.33
N LYS A 642 16.09 -0.49 0.81
CA LYS A 642 15.90 -1.91 0.53
C LYS A 642 16.40 -2.20 -0.88
N ILE A 643 17.49 -2.95 -1.01
CA ILE A 643 17.98 -3.42 -2.31
C ILE A 643 17.25 -4.71 -2.65
N ILE A 644 16.37 -4.67 -3.64
CA ILE A 644 15.59 -5.85 -4.05
C ILE A 644 16.29 -6.57 -5.19
N ALA A 645 16.39 -7.90 -5.09
CA ALA A 645 16.89 -8.74 -6.17
C ALA A 645 16.01 -8.52 -7.43
N PRO A 646 16.57 -8.22 -8.62
CA PRO A 646 15.77 -7.88 -9.81
C PRO A 646 14.74 -8.95 -10.17
N ALA A 647 15.14 -10.22 -10.10
CA ALA A 647 14.28 -11.37 -10.32
C ALA A 647 13.11 -11.40 -9.33
N TYR A 648 13.37 -11.19 -8.04
CA TYR A 648 12.32 -11.11 -7.03
C TYR A 648 11.35 -9.94 -7.31
N ALA A 649 11.87 -8.75 -7.63
CA ALA A 649 11.05 -7.59 -7.96
C ALA A 649 10.13 -7.86 -9.17
N ALA A 650 10.63 -8.57 -10.17
CA ALA A 650 9.88 -8.93 -11.36
C ALA A 650 8.82 -10.01 -11.04
N LEU A 651 9.16 -11.04 -10.25
CA LEU A 651 8.21 -12.06 -9.76
C LEU A 651 7.08 -11.44 -8.93
N ALA A 652 7.41 -10.55 -8.00
CA ALA A 652 6.43 -9.84 -7.18
C ALA A 652 5.47 -9.01 -8.05
N ARG A 653 5.97 -8.37 -9.12
CA ARG A 653 5.13 -7.63 -10.07
C ARG A 653 4.24 -8.53 -10.92
N LEU A 654 4.75 -9.68 -11.35
CA LEU A 654 3.98 -10.66 -12.13
C LEU A 654 2.77 -11.18 -11.34
N LYS A 655 2.91 -11.39 -10.03
CA LYS A 655 1.83 -11.85 -9.15
C LYS A 655 0.60 -10.93 -9.19
N TRP A 656 0.83 -9.62 -9.28
CA TRP A 656 -0.22 -8.59 -9.26
C TRP A 656 -0.48 -7.97 -10.63
N PHE A 657 0.07 -8.56 -11.70
CA PHE A 657 0.03 -7.93 -13.01
C PHE A 657 -1.36 -8.01 -13.64
N VAL A 658 -2.01 -6.85 -13.75
CA VAL A 658 -3.22 -6.64 -14.57
C VAL A 658 -2.89 -5.58 -15.62
N GLY A 659 -2.41 -6.01 -16.79
CA GLY A 659 -1.94 -5.08 -17.81
C GLY A 659 -1.81 -5.65 -19.21
N LYS A 660 -1.15 -4.90 -20.09
CA LYS A 660 -0.94 -5.26 -21.51
C LYS A 660 0.14 -6.33 -21.68
N GLU A 661 0.00 -7.14 -22.73
CA GLU A 661 0.91 -8.25 -23.04
C GLU A 661 2.39 -7.82 -23.15
N ASP A 662 2.67 -6.63 -23.69
CA ASP A 662 4.05 -6.14 -23.83
C ASP A 662 4.73 -5.92 -22.47
N THR A 663 4.02 -5.35 -21.49
CA THR A 663 4.56 -5.15 -20.14
C THR A 663 4.74 -6.49 -19.42
N LEU A 664 3.84 -7.45 -19.63
CA LEU A 664 4.01 -8.82 -19.13
C LEU A 664 5.27 -9.46 -19.72
N ARG A 665 5.48 -9.30 -21.03
CA ARG A 665 6.68 -9.82 -21.71
C ARG A 665 7.96 -9.18 -21.18
N GLU A 666 7.97 -7.86 -20.98
CA GLU A 666 9.13 -7.16 -20.39
C GLU A 666 9.45 -7.67 -18.97
N LEU A 667 8.43 -7.84 -18.12
CA LEU A 667 8.62 -8.40 -16.77
C LEU A 667 9.16 -9.83 -16.80
N LEU A 668 8.63 -10.68 -17.69
CA LEU A 668 9.12 -12.05 -17.87
C LEU A 668 10.56 -12.07 -18.39
N LEU A 669 10.92 -11.19 -19.33
CA LEU A 669 12.30 -11.04 -19.81
C LEU A 669 13.24 -10.53 -18.72
N GLU A 670 12.77 -9.64 -17.84
CA GLU A 670 13.53 -9.20 -16.66
C GLU A 670 13.84 -10.39 -15.74
N VAL A 671 12.83 -11.20 -15.38
CA VAL A 671 13.03 -12.45 -14.60
C VAL A 671 14.07 -13.35 -15.24
N ILE A 672 13.94 -13.62 -16.55
CA ILE A 672 14.82 -14.54 -17.29
C ILE A 672 16.26 -14.04 -17.32
N ARG A 673 16.47 -12.72 -17.51
CA ARG A 673 17.81 -12.13 -17.57
C ARG A 673 18.52 -12.11 -16.22
N SER A 674 17.77 -12.13 -15.11
CA SER A 674 18.31 -11.89 -13.76
C SER A 674 18.43 -13.13 -12.87
N SER A 675 17.95 -14.30 -13.29
CA SER A 675 17.97 -15.51 -12.46
C SER A 675 18.64 -16.67 -13.17
N ASP A 676 19.15 -17.62 -12.38
CA ASP A 676 19.64 -18.89 -12.90
C ASP A 676 18.46 -19.74 -13.41
N PHE A 677 18.60 -20.35 -14.59
CA PHE A 677 17.51 -20.95 -15.38
C PHE A 677 16.69 -22.05 -14.65
N PRO A 678 17.26 -22.90 -13.78
CA PRO A 678 16.51 -23.98 -13.12
C PRO A 678 15.35 -23.49 -12.24
N SER A 679 15.55 -22.42 -11.48
CA SER A 679 14.54 -21.85 -10.56
C SER A 679 13.37 -21.21 -11.33
N ILE A 680 13.68 -20.60 -12.49
CA ILE A 680 12.69 -19.98 -13.38
C ILE A 680 11.82 -21.03 -14.07
N ALA A 681 12.40 -22.15 -14.50
CA ALA A 681 11.66 -23.20 -15.21
C ALA A 681 10.55 -23.80 -14.35
N SER A 682 10.79 -24.02 -13.05
CA SER A 682 9.76 -24.47 -12.10
C SER A 682 8.68 -23.40 -11.91
N PHE A 683 9.07 -22.14 -11.64
CA PHE A 683 8.11 -21.06 -11.44
C PHE A 683 7.25 -20.80 -12.68
N ILE A 684 7.85 -20.73 -13.88
CA ILE A 684 7.09 -20.51 -15.12
C ILE A 684 6.17 -21.69 -15.41
N LYS A 685 6.59 -22.92 -15.12
CA LYS A 685 5.73 -24.10 -15.25
C LYS A 685 4.51 -24.01 -14.31
N ASP A 686 4.71 -23.61 -13.06
CA ASP A 686 3.64 -23.47 -12.07
C ASP A 686 2.73 -22.26 -12.36
N PHE A 687 3.33 -21.15 -12.81
CA PHE A 687 2.61 -19.94 -13.25
C PHE A 687 1.78 -20.20 -14.52
N ILE A 688 2.32 -20.90 -15.51
CA ILE A 688 1.59 -21.32 -16.72
C ILE A 688 0.47 -22.30 -16.34
N THR A 689 0.72 -23.22 -15.41
CA THR A 689 -0.30 -24.17 -14.94
C THR A 689 -1.44 -23.43 -14.22
N SER A 690 -1.12 -22.43 -13.40
CA SER A 690 -2.10 -21.57 -12.72
C SER A 690 -2.83 -20.61 -13.69
N CYS A 691 -2.12 -20.11 -14.71
CA CYS A 691 -2.67 -19.24 -15.75
C CYS A 691 -3.46 -20.01 -16.82
N ALA A 692 -3.23 -21.30 -17.03
CA ALA A 692 -4.00 -22.15 -17.96
C ALA A 692 -5.46 -22.30 -17.52
N TYR A 693 -5.76 -22.00 -16.25
CA TYR A 693 -7.12 -21.85 -15.72
C TYR A 693 -7.82 -20.56 -16.22
N TRP A 694 -7.07 -19.61 -16.76
CA TRP A 694 -7.54 -18.36 -17.36
C TRP A 694 -7.48 -18.49 -18.89
N LYS A 695 -8.55 -18.14 -19.61
CA LYS A 695 -8.79 -18.45 -21.04
C LYS A 695 -7.83 -17.81 -22.08
N LYS A 696 -6.54 -17.58 -21.78
CA LYS A 696 -5.52 -17.09 -22.75
C LYS A 696 -4.16 -17.81 -22.63
N PRO A 697 -4.06 -19.14 -22.86
CA PRO A 697 -2.82 -19.89 -22.69
C PRO A 697 -1.81 -19.75 -23.85
N THR A 698 -2.19 -19.25 -25.01
CA THR A 698 -1.37 -19.33 -26.25
C THR A 698 -0.11 -18.45 -26.23
N ALA A 699 -0.17 -17.23 -25.71
CA ALA A 699 0.99 -16.32 -25.68
C ALA A 699 2.06 -16.77 -24.69
N LEU A 700 1.65 -17.21 -23.49
CA LEU A 700 2.54 -17.73 -22.44
C LEU A 700 3.19 -19.06 -22.84
N CYS A 701 2.43 -19.98 -23.46
CA CYS A 701 2.99 -21.22 -23.99
C CYS A 701 3.96 -20.98 -25.15
N SER A 702 3.70 -20.00 -26.01
CA SER A 702 4.62 -19.62 -27.10
C SER A 702 5.91 -19.02 -26.57
N LEU A 703 5.83 -18.21 -25.51
CA LEU A 703 7.00 -17.65 -24.84
C LEU A 703 7.83 -18.74 -24.16
N TYR A 704 7.19 -19.66 -23.43
CA TYR A 704 7.87 -20.80 -22.80
C TYR A 704 8.58 -21.69 -23.83
N ARG A 705 7.90 -22.03 -24.94
CA ARG A 705 8.52 -22.79 -26.03
C ARG A 705 9.70 -22.04 -26.65
N GLY A 706 9.59 -20.73 -26.85
CA GLY A 706 10.68 -19.89 -27.34
C GLY A 706 11.88 -19.87 -26.39
N ILE A 707 11.64 -19.80 -25.08
CA ILE A 707 12.68 -19.83 -24.05
C ILE A 707 13.37 -21.20 -23.99
N SER A 708 12.61 -22.30 -24.04
CA SER A 708 13.18 -23.65 -24.10
C SER A 708 14.03 -23.88 -25.36
N LEU A 709 13.64 -23.28 -26.49
CA LEU A 709 14.34 -23.37 -27.79
C LEU A 709 15.64 -22.56 -27.86
N VAL A 710 15.78 -21.50 -27.06
CA VAL A 710 17.02 -20.69 -27.02
C VAL A 710 18.08 -21.33 -26.10
N HIS A 711 17.67 -22.26 -25.24
CA HIS A 711 18.56 -22.96 -24.31
C HIS A 711 19.04 -24.33 -24.84
N SER A 712 18.20 -25.02 -25.62
CA SER A 712 18.62 -26.18 -26.44
C SER A 712 19.48 -25.73 -27.61
#